data_AF-A0A973JYL8-F1
#
_entry.id   AF-A0A973JYL8-F1
#
_cell.length_a   1.000
_cell.length_b   1.000
_cell.length_c   1.000
_cell.angle_alpha   90.00
_cell.angle_beta   90.00
_cell.angle_gamma   90.00
#
_symmetry.space_group_name_H-M   'P 1'
#
loop_
_entity.id
_entity.type
_entity.pdbx_description
1 polymer ?
#
loop_
_entity_poly.entity_id
_entity_poly.type
_entity_poly.pdbx_seq_one_letter_code
_entity_poly.pdbx_strand_id
1 'polypeptide(L)'
;NTNLTGAEATVRNALYGDGYQRGVMGASPETAWQLDAFGHDPQFPGLMADAGITSSSWARGPFHQWGPTLSVFGEEPRDPQRMQFPAEFDWIAPSGRGILTAYMVNHYGAGWAIDNAPTLPEAEQAAFKLFRGLKKVALTRNVLLPVGGDYAPPCRWVMGIHRDWNERYVWPRFVSAIPRDFFAAVRAELTAEGRRASPQTRDMNPVYTGKDVSYIDTKQAQRYGETRLADAEAWATLASLVTGHPYPDAALDKAWRQLIYGAHHDAITGSESDQVYIDLLTGWRELYDLAEAVHADATDALARRVAQLPGSAQDLVVFNAATRERRDVLAVADPGMVPLDDTGLPLPAVREEDGELRVVVPEVPGLGLKALPLVEGSVAGWAPGEGTTIRNEFYEVTVDPSRGGGVSSLRQGGRELLRPGDIGNELVVQEEYARHPRFGEGPWHLTPTGVTAARSRDVTADIDVEHSAAGQRITVRADLGLFRYTQRLTLWKGVDRLDLSTTVDGYDGADRLIRVRWPSDVRGGLPVHEVADAVIGRGFGFVEVDSERFPWTLDNPANTWFGLGSTARVAVHDDSGTLLGQRAFGVAELVYVDWEAAGELGAPLAAALVRAGVTATSTIAGGPRYGDLEVDSNLPDLRIAVGGPDHNSVVAEALAMDPAAGRELRRRLGESGVAAVWVAPRASLREEWVPGADLRDLERLPLLVVADTGDGAKAVNALIADLDDFTVSATAAGGGEALPPGDAWDGHSFAVLNRGTPGCVVTSSGDLCMSLMRSCTGWPSGIWVDPPRRTTPDGSGFQLQRWSHTFEYAVVAGEGDWRDGELPARGHEFNHPLTARLRTEAENPVLPRKGALLQLEPAGEVLLDALKPAGSPLARGSVERADPGRGVVIRMHEVNGREVRASVRGPLAWTGGARADVLETPGEPLAPDAQGALTIPLNGFEVATILATPTEAAVSPEPGIAAHEPAQPIHTRYWLHNSGPAPRGNMPVTVFVSPTALTVSGPVTATVRIASELTDAPVSGTVTFEAPTGWLAEPAELPYALGPGGFSLAEVTVTPPPDAEPGRHRLAARLTYGGQTYEDVVALEVPGGPPAGPTLVCGLAGERVAARRGERVQVPVSLRNTTLGAITGQLWAVSSWGTWTGVQPGLQGFTVPAGRELECVIEVDGSAVPPGSYWLMAKVGWDGCVAYTEAVELEVTR
;
A
#
# COMPACT_ATOMS: atom_id res chain seq x y z
N ASN A 1 -1.58 7.54 1.71
CA ASN A 1 -1.02 7.10 0.41
C ASN A 1 -2.04 6.16 -0.24
N THR A 2 -2.06 6.01 -1.57
CA THR A 2 -2.90 5.01 -2.25
C THR A 2 -2.09 4.00 -3.08
N ASN A 3 -0.86 4.33 -3.45
CA ASN A 3 0.01 3.53 -4.32
C ASN A 3 0.85 2.48 -3.58
N LEU A 4 1.18 2.74 -2.30
CA LEU A 4 2.00 1.87 -1.44
C LEU A 4 1.15 1.03 -0.49
N THR A 5 -0.14 0.92 -0.79
CA THR A 5 -1.15 0.27 0.05
C THR A 5 -2.06 -0.57 -0.82
N GLY A 6 -2.51 -1.72 -0.32
CA GLY A 6 -3.54 -2.52 -1.00
C GLY A 6 -4.91 -1.83 -1.08
N ALA A 7 -5.80 -2.35 -1.93
CA ALA A 7 -7.16 -1.82 -2.09
C ALA A 7 -7.96 -1.94 -0.79
N GLU A 8 -7.82 -3.06 -0.07
CA GLU A 8 -8.52 -3.25 1.20
C GLU A 8 -8.07 -2.24 2.27
N ALA A 9 -6.80 -1.83 2.30
CA ALA A 9 -6.37 -0.74 3.19
C ALA A 9 -7.06 0.60 2.83
N THR A 10 -7.25 0.87 1.54
CA THR A 10 -8.00 2.05 1.05
C THR A 10 -9.48 1.99 1.43
N VAL A 11 -10.11 0.82 1.28
CA VAL A 11 -11.47 0.55 1.74
C VAL A 11 -11.59 0.78 3.24
N ARG A 12 -10.69 0.22 4.04
CA ARG A 12 -10.75 0.31 5.49
C ARG A 12 -10.59 1.76 5.95
N ASN A 13 -9.74 2.53 5.28
CA ASN A 13 -9.64 3.97 5.51
C ASN A 13 -10.98 4.68 5.25
N ALA A 14 -11.68 4.36 4.16
CA ALA A 14 -13.01 4.90 3.88
C ALA A 14 -14.05 4.45 4.91
N LEU A 15 -14.03 3.18 5.32
CA LEU A 15 -14.93 2.60 6.32
C LEU A 15 -14.77 3.25 7.69
N TYR A 16 -13.54 3.45 8.17
CA TYR A 16 -13.29 4.13 9.44
C TYR A 16 -13.61 5.63 9.36
N GLY A 17 -13.25 6.27 8.24
CA GLY A 17 -13.58 7.66 7.98
C GLY A 17 -15.10 7.89 7.96
N ASP A 18 -15.84 6.97 7.34
CA ASP A 18 -17.30 6.99 7.29
C ASP A 18 -17.92 6.73 8.68
N GLY A 19 -17.49 5.67 9.35
CA GLY A 19 -17.97 5.31 10.69
C GLY A 19 -17.82 6.47 11.68
N TYR A 20 -16.70 7.19 11.61
CA TYR A 20 -16.49 8.39 12.43
C TYR A 20 -17.33 9.58 11.93
N GLN A 21 -17.23 9.95 10.65
CA GLN A 21 -17.88 11.16 10.15
C GLN A 21 -19.41 11.06 10.16
N ARG A 22 -20.00 9.97 9.65
CA ARG A 22 -21.45 9.79 9.63
C ARG A 22 -21.96 9.26 10.97
N GLY A 23 -21.29 8.25 11.54
CA GLY A 23 -21.75 7.56 12.76
C GLY A 23 -21.55 8.35 14.05
N VAL A 24 -20.43 9.07 14.20
CA VAL A 24 -20.11 9.83 15.43
C VAL A 24 -20.41 11.32 15.27
N MET A 25 -19.94 11.94 14.18
CA MET A 25 -20.05 13.40 13.99
C MET A 25 -21.38 13.85 13.36
N GLY A 26 -22.15 12.94 12.76
CA GLY A 26 -23.38 13.27 12.02
C GLY A 26 -23.15 14.06 10.72
N ALA A 27 -21.95 14.00 10.16
CA ALA A 27 -21.59 14.61 8.88
C ALA A 27 -22.06 13.75 7.69
N SER A 28 -21.90 14.26 6.46
CA SER A 28 -22.21 13.54 5.22
C SER A 28 -21.16 13.85 4.15
N PRO A 29 -19.97 13.22 4.22
CA PRO A 29 -18.93 13.43 3.22
C PRO A 29 -19.38 12.91 1.84
N GLU A 30 -19.10 13.69 0.79
CA GLU A 30 -19.42 13.36 -0.61
C GLU A 30 -18.21 13.50 -1.55
N THR A 31 -17.08 13.97 -1.03
CA THR A 31 -15.86 14.27 -1.80
C THR A 31 -14.66 13.61 -1.15
N ALA A 32 -13.91 12.82 -1.92
CA ALA A 32 -12.58 12.36 -1.56
C ALA A 32 -11.60 13.53 -1.69
N TRP A 33 -11.05 14.00 -0.57
CA TRP A 33 -10.19 15.18 -0.49
C TRP A 33 -8.73 14.74 -0.35
N GLN A 34 -8.03 14.61 -1.47
CA GLN A 34 -6.69 14.01 -1.57
C GLN A 34 -5.64 15.08 -1.93
N LEU A 35 -5.52 16.11 -1.08
CA LEU A 35 -4.71 17.31 -1.38
C LEU A 35 -3.26 16.99 -1.74
N ASP A 36 -2.59 16.20 -0.90
CA ASP A 36 -1.14 16.02 -0.94
C ASP A 36 -0.71 14.54 -1.11
N ALA A 37 -1.58 13.71 -1.70
CA ALA A 37 -1.19 12.34 -2.03
C ALA A 37 -0.16 12.32 -3.17
N PHE A 38 0.91 11.53 -3.02
CA PHE A 38 1.98 11.45 -4.01
C PHE A 38 1.62 10.46 -5.13
N GLY A 39 0.85 10.97 -6.09
CA GLY A 39 0.22 10.16 -7.13
C GLY A 39 -0.99 9.38 -6.60
N HIS A 40 -1.70 8.71 -7.51
CA HIS A 40 -2.94 8.03 -7.17
C HIS A 40 -3.03 6.65 -7.80
N ASP A 41 -3.59 5.70 -7.06
CA ASP A 41 -3.82 4.36 -7.56
C ASP A 41 -4.98 4.37 -8.60
N PRO A 42 -4.85 3.66 -9.73
CA PRO A 42 -5.89 3.64 -10.76
C PRO A 42 -7.28 3.15 -10.30
N GLN A 43 -7.37 2.28 -9.30
CA GLN A 43 -8.65 1.78 -8.79
C GLN A 43 -9.31 2.71 -7.77
N PHE A 44 -8.57 3.68 -7.21
CA PHE A 44 -9.06 4.62 -6.21
C PHE A 44 -10.43 5.27 -6.55
N PRO A 45 -10.67 5.86 -7.76
CA PRO A 45 -11.96 6.49 -8.05
C PRO A 45 -13.11 5.48 -8.07
N GLY A 46 -12.86 4.22 -8.45
CA GLY A 46 -13.86 3.16 -8.45
C GLY A 46 -14.23 2.72 -7.04
N LEU A 47 -13.22 2.54 -6.17
CA LEU A 47 -13.42 2.22 -4.75
C LEU A 47 -14.18 3.33 -4.03
N MET A 48 -13.82 4.60 -4.27
CA MET A 48 -14.53 5.74 -3.67
C MET A 48 -15.96 5.88 -4.21
N ALA A 49 -16.17 5.67 -5.52
CA ALA A 49 -17.51 5.63 -6.10
C ALA A 49 -18.38 4.56 -5.45
N ASP A 50 -17.81 3.41 -5.12
CA ASP A 50 -18.53 2.37 -4.40
C ASP A 50 -18.75 2.74 -2.93
N ALA A 51 -17.82 3.46 -2.29
CA ALA A 51 -18.01 3.97 -0.93
C ALA A 51 -19.03 5.13 -0.79
N GLY A 52 -19.86 5.36 -1.82
CA GLY A 52 -20.85 6.44 -1.85
C GLY A 52 -20.25 7.85 -1.99
N ILE A 53 -18.97 7.97 -2.33
CA ILE A 53 -18.34 9.25 -2.65
C ILE A 53 -18.64 9.59 -4.11
N THR A 54 -19.03 10.83 -4.38
CA THR A 54 -19.50 11.24 -5.72
C THR A 54 -18.51 12.14 -6.45
N SER A 55 -17.44 12.55 -5.78
CA SER A 55 -16.44 13.48 -6.32
C SER A 55 -15.07 13.31 -5.69
N SER A 56 -14.02 13.79 -6.35
CA SER A 56 -12.70 13.92 -5.73
C SER A 56 -11.98 15.22 -6.10
N SER A 57 -11.05 15.66 -5.27
CA SER A 57 -10.13 16.74 -5.62
C SER A 57 -8.74 16.48 -5.07
N TRP A 58 -7.73 16.77 -5.90
CA TRP A 58 -6.32 16.52 -5.62
C TRP A 58 -5.41 17.47 -6.40
N ALA A 59 -4.17 17.66 -5.92
CA ALA A 59 -3.22 18.63 -6.47
C ALA A 59 -2.04 18.02 -7.24
N ARG A 60 -1.83 16.70 -7.16
CA ARG A 60 -0.69 16.01 -7.76
C ARG A 60 -1.16 14.88 -8.67
N GLY A 61 -0.40 14.57 -9.72
CA GLY A 61 -0.69 13.38 -10.52
C GLY A 61 -0.17 13.47 -11.96
N PRO A 62 -1.01 13.91 -12.92
CA PRO A 62 -0.71 13.82 -14.36
C PRO A 62 0.36 14.81 -14.83
N PHE A 63 0.68 15.83 -14.02
CA PHE A 63 1.54 16.95 -14.38
C PHE A 63 2.72 17.13 -13.41
N HIS A 64 3.40 16.04 -13.09
CA HIS A 64 4.42 15.97 -12.04
C HIS A 64 3.90 16.48 -10.68
N GLN A 65 4.80 16.80 -9.75
CA GLN A 65 4.45 17.05 -8.35
C GLN A 65 3.80 18.43 -8.09
N TRP A 66 4.09 19.45 -8.90
CA TRP A 66 3.60 20.83 -8.69
C TRP A 66 2.57 21.30 -9.71
N GLY A 67 2.34 20.51 -10.75
CA GLY A 67 1.35 20.79 -11.78
C GLY A 67 1.87 21.57 -12.98
N PRO A 68 0.98 21.89 -13.94
CA PRO A 68 1.36 22.44 -15.24
C PRO A 68 1.80 23.91 -15.17
N THR A 69 1.50 24.59 -14.06
CA THR A 69 1.77 26.02 -13.88
C THR A 69 2.98 26.30 -13.00
N LEU A 70 3.46 25.33 -12.22
CA LEU A 70 4.53 25.54 -11.25
C LEU A 70 5.60 24.49 -11.47
N SER A 71 6.86 24.95 -11.49
CA SER A 71 8.01 24.06 -11.66
C SER A 71 8.87 24.01 -10.41
N VAL A 72 9.04 25.16 -9.75
CA VAL A 72 9.67 25.29 -8.44
C VAL A 72 8.74 26.14 -7.57
N PHE A 73 8.66 25.80 -6.29
CA PHE A 73 7.83 26.53 -5.33
C PHE A 73 8.24 28.01 -5.26
N GLY A 74 7.26 28.91 -5.33
CA GLY A 74 7.47 30.37 -5.28
C GLY A 74 7.74 31.06 -6.61
N GLU A 75 7.83 30.32 -7.74
CA GLU A 75 7.86 30.94 -9.08
C GLU A 75 6.49 31.51 -9.47
N GLU A 76 6.47 32.51 -10.37
CA GLU A 76 5.20 32.98 -10.96
C GLU A 76 4.55 31.86 -11.80
N PRO A 77 3.25 31.59 -11.61
CA PRO A 77 2.57 30.53 -12.36
C PRO A 77 2.64 30.72 -13.88
N ARG A 78 3.03 29.67 -14.59
CA ARG A 78 3.02 29.56 -16.06
C ARG A 78 1.58 29.42 -16.58
N ASP A 79 1.42 29.47 -17.91
CA ASP A 79 0.10 29.33 -18.54
C ASP A 79 -0.43 27.88 -18.39
N PRO A 80 -1.61 27.66 -17.77
CA PRO A 80 -2.19 26.32 -17.62
C PRO A 80 -2.63 25.68 -18.94
N GLN A 81 -2.67 26.40 -20.07
CA GLN A 81 -3.14 25.87 -21.37
C GLN A 81 -2.25 24.77 -21.99
N ARG A 82 -1.20 24.30 -21.30
CA ARG A 82 -0.48 23.08 -21.66
C ARG A 82 -1.23 21.80 -21.27
N MET A 83 -2.20 21.88 -20.36
CA MET A 83 -3.04 20.74 -19.96
C MET A 83 -3.82 20.18 -21.16
N GLN A 84 -3.84 18.85 -21.29
CA GLN A 84 -4.51 18.17 -22.41
C GLN A 84 -6.00 17.94 -22.17
N PHE A 85 -6.49 18.13 -20.95
CA PHE A 85 -7.90 18.03 -20.57
C PHE A 85 -8.28 19.10 -19.54
N PRO A 86 -9.59 19.40 -19.37
CA PRO A 86 -10.05 20.42 -18.43
C PRO A 86 -9.75 20.04 -16.98
N ALA A 87 -9.72 21.03 -16.09
CA ALA A 87 -9.49 20.84 -14.66
C ALA A 87 -10.55 19.94 -14.01
N GLU A 88 -11.79 19.97 -14.52
CA GLU A 88 -12.85 19.03 -14.13
C GLU A 88 -13.09 17.96 -15.20
N PHE A 89 -13.12 16.70 -14.78
CA PHE A 89 -13.23 15.55 -15.68
C PHE A 89 -13.81 14.32 -14.95
N ASP A 90 -14.30 13.33 -15.69
CA ASP A 90 -14.74 12.06 -15.13
C ASP A 90 -13.54 11.12 -15.01
N TRP A 91 -13.13 10.80 -13.78
CA TRP A 91 -12.01 9.90 -13.52
C TRP A 91 -12.53 8.48 -13.34
N ILE A 92 -12.15 7.59 -14.27
CA ILE A 92 -12.68 6.23 -14.38
C ILE A 92 -11.57 5.23 -13.98
N ALA A 93 -11.93 4.29 -13.11
CA ALA A 93 -11.09 3.20 -12.64
C ALA A 93 -11.07 2.02 -13.64
N PRO A 94 -10.10 1.08 -13.51
CA PRO A 94 -10.11 -0.22 -14.20
C PRO A 94 -11.44 -0.98 -14.09
N SER A 95 -12.12 -0.92 -12.94
CA SER A 95 -13.48 -1.47 -12.75
C SER A 95 -14.56 -0.83 -13.65
N GLY A 96 -14.26 0.26 -14.35
CA GLY A 96 -15.18 1.05 -15.17
C GLY A 96 -16.07 2.00 -14.39
N ARG A 97 -15.99 2.00 -13.04
CA ARG A 97 -16.64 2.99 -12.18
C ARG A 97 -15.79 4.24 -12.08
N GLY A 98 -16.40 5.37 -11.74
CA GLY A 98 -15.65 6.62 -11.64
C GLY A 98 -16.37 7.72 -10.87
N ILE A 99 -15.67 8.82 -10.66
CA ILE A 99 -16.16 10.00 -9.94
C ILE A 99 -15.74 11.28 -10.67
N LEU A 100 -16.62 12.29 -10.61
CA LEU A 100 -16.31 13.62 -11.10
C LEU A 100 -15.16 14.21 -10.26
N THR A 101 -14.09 14.59 -10.93
CA THR A 101 -12.84 14.99 -10.29
C THR A 101 -12.47 16.41 -10.66
N ALA A 102 -11.89 17.15 -9.72
CA ALA A 102 -11.32 18.48 -9.97
C ALA A 102 -9.84 18.51 -9.58
N TYR A 103 -8.99 18.71 -10.59
CA TYR A 103 -7.55 18.90 -10.42
C TYR A 103 -7.22 20.33 -9.96
N MET A 104 -6.43 20.46 -8.89
CA MET A 104 -5.98 21.75 -8.40
C MET A 104 -4.78 22.26 -9.22
N VAL A 105 -5.08 22.95 -10.33
CA VAL A 105 -4.13 23.39 -11.38
C VAL A 105 -2.93 24.21 -10.85
N ASN A 106 -3.16 25.06 -9.86
CA ASN A 106 -2.13 25.87 -9.19
C ASN A 106 -1.76 25.30 -7.82
N HIS A 107 -1.95 23.98 -7.63
CA HIS A 107 -1.75 23.25 -6.39
C HIS A 107 -2.71 23.67 -5.25
N TYR A 108 -2.70 22.97 -4.10
CA TYR A 108 -3.64 23.27 -3.00
C TYR A 108 -3.27 24.54 -2.22
N GLY A 109 -2.03 25.00 -2.35
CA GLY A 109 -1.54 26.27 -1.79
C GLY A 109 -1.86 27.52 -2.63
N ALA A 110 -2.66 27.41 -3.71
CA ALA A 110 -2.87 28.51 -4.67
C ALA A 110 -3.37 29.83 -4.05
N GLY A 111 -4.11 29.75 -2.94
CA GLY A 111 -4.63 30.90 -2.20
C GLY A 111 -3.61 31.60 -1.29
N TRP A 112 -2.34 31.20 -1.26
CA TRP A 112 -1.31 31.78 -0.38
C TRP A 112 -1.19 33.31 -0.50
N ALA A 113 -1.28 33.84 -1.72
CA ALA A 113 -1.23 35.28 -1.98
C ALA A 113 -2.47 36.02 -1.42
N ILE A 114 -3.63 35.34 -1.38
CA ILE A 114 -4.84 35.88 -0.75
C ILE A 114 -4.60 35.98 0.76
N ASP A 115 -4.08 34.92 1.38
CA ASP A 115 -3.89 34.87 2.83
C ASP A 115 -2.85 35.88 3.36
N ASN A 116 -1.77 36.06 2.61
CA ASN A 116 -0.69 36.98 2.95
C ASN A 116 -0.98 38.45 2.60
N ALA A 117 -2.09 38.75 1.92
CA ALA A 117 -2.43 40.13 1.57
C ALA A 117 -2.59 41.00 2.84
N PRO A 118 -2.00 42.21 2.87
CA PRO A 118 -2.10 43.11 4.02
C PRO A 118 -3.48 43.77 4.14
N THR A 119 -4.22 43.87 3.03
CA THR A 119 -5.54 44.52 2.98
C THR A 119 -6.54 43.72 2.16
N LEU A 120 -7.83 43.90 2.44
CA LEU A 120 -8.91 43.26 1.68
C LEU A 120 -8.86 43.57 0.17
N PRO A 121 -8.67 44.83 -0.29
CA PRO A 121 -8.57 45.12 -1.72
C PRO A 121 -7.43 44.40 -2.44
N GLU A 122 -6.30 44.18 -1.76
CA GLU A 122 -5.18 43.42 -2.32
C GLU A 122 -5.49 41.92 -2.35
N ALA A 123 -6.16 41.39 -1.33
CA ALA A 123 -6.63 40.00 -1.29
C ALA A 123 -7.62 39.71 -2.42
N GLU A 124 -8.53 40.65 -2.71
CA GLU A 124 -9.47 40.58 -3.83
C GLU A 124 -8.79 40.61 -5.20
N GLN A 125 -7.77 41.46 -5.37
CA GLN A 125 -6.97 41.48 -6.60
C GLN A 125 -6.23 40.15 -6.80
N ALA A 126 -5.68 39.56 -5.74
CA ALA A 126 -5.06 38.25 -5.78
C ALA A 126 -6.07 37.15 -6.16
N ALA A 127 -7.25 37.14 -5.55
CA ALA A 127 -8.33 36.20 -5.89
C ALA A 127 -8.77 36.35 -7.36
N PHE A 128 -8.89 37.58 -7.85
CA PHE A 128 -9.25 37.84 -9.25
C PHE A 128 -8.15 37.43 -10.22
N LYS A 129 -6.86 37.67 -9.90
CA LYS A 129 -5.72 37.18 -10.69
C LYS A 129 -5.76 35.66 -10.80
N LEU A 130 -5.96 34.96 -9.66
CA LEU A 130 -6.04 33.50 -9.61
C LEU A 130 -7.20 32.98 -10.48
N PHE A 131 -8.42 33.51 -10.30
CA PHE A 131 -9.58 33.16 -11.11
C PHE A 131 -9.32 33.34 -12.63
N ARG A 132 -8.70 34.44 -13.04
CA ARG A 132 -8.41 34.71 -14.46
C ARG A 132 -7.47 33.68 -15.08
N GLY A 133 -6.56 33.10 -14.31
CA GLY A 133 -5.69 32.01 -14.75
C GLY A 133 -6.47 30.69 -14.86
N LEU A 134 -7.11 30.28 -13.76
CA LEU A 134 -7.76 28.98 -13.64
C LEU A 134 -8.93 28.80 -14.61
N LYS A 135 -9.71 29.85 -14.88
CA LYS A 135 -10.87 29.77 -15.78
C LYS A 135 -10.52 29.37 -17.22
N LYS A 136 -9.25 29.44 -17.64
CA LYS A 136 -8.81 29.09 -19.00
C LYS A 136 -8.89 27.59 -19.29
N VAL A 137 -8.87 26.78 -18.23
CA VAL A 137 -8.84 25.32 -18.31
C VAL A 137 -10.00 24.68 -17.53
N ALA A 138 -10.93 25.46 -17.00
CA ALA A 138 -12.12 24.94 -16.35
C ALA A 138 -13.11 24.36 -17.38
N LEU A 139 -13.76 23.26 -17.05
CA LEU A 139 -14.80 22.62 -17.88
C LEU A 139 -16.09 23.44 -17.92
N THR A 140 -16.38 24.12 -16.81
CA THR A 140 -17.59 24.94 -16.59
C THR A 140 -17.21 26.36 -16.15
N ARG A 141 -18.18 27.27 -16.01
CA ARG A 141 -17.91 28.62 -15.46
C ARG A 141 -17.61 28.63 -13.96
N ASN A 142 -17.78 27.50 -13.27
CA ASN A 142 -17.51 27.34 -11.85
C ASN A 142 -16.05 26.96 -11.67
N VAL A 143 -15.30 27.77 -10.92
CA VAL A 143 -13.85 27.61 -10.76
C VAL A 143 -13.52 27.45 -9.28
N LEU A 144 -12.83 26.37 -8.94
CA LEU A 144 -12.36 26.10 -7.58
C LEU A 144 -11.11 26.93 -7.27
N LEU A 145 -11.15 27.70 -6.19
CA LEU A 145 -10.00 28.43 -5.66
C LEU A 145 -9.65 27.84 -4.29
N PRO A 146 -8.65 26.94 -4.18
CA PRO A 146 -8.22 26.43 -2.88
C PRO A 146 -7.51 27.54 -2.10
N VAL A 147 -7.96 27.78 -0.86
CA VAL A 147 -7.39 28.80 0.03
C VAL A 147 -6.98 28.13 1.34
N GLY A 148 -5.67 27.96 1.52
CA GLY A 148 -5.05 27.29 2.66
C GLY A 148 -3.65 26.80 2.30
N GLY A 149 -3.06 26.00 3.19
CA GLY A 149 -1.76 25.36 3.03
C GLY A 149 -1.42 24.53 4.27
N ASP A 150 -0.30 23.83 4.24
CA ASP A 150 0.10 22.95 5.34
C ASP A 150 0.30 23.75 6.63
N TYR A 151 -0.39 23.31 7.70
CA TYR A 151 -0.37 23.95 9.02
C TYR A 151 -0.78 25.44 9.04
N ALA A 152 -1.42 25.94 7.98
CA ALA A 152 -1.84 27.34 7.88
C ALA A 152 -3.10 27.63 8.73
N PRO A 153 -3.19 28.79 9.41
CA PRO A 153 -4.43 29.21 10.05
C PRO A 153 -5.52 29.51 9.00
N PRO A 154 -6.81 29.48 9.37
CA PRO A 154 -7.88 29.85 8.45
C PRO A 154 -7.70 31.25 7.87
N CYS A 155 -7.83 31.38 6.54
CA CYS A 155 -7.58 32.64 5.86
C CYS A 155 -8.55 33.75 6.30
N ARG A 156 -7.99 34.87 6.77
CA ARG A 156 -8.76 36.00 7.33
C ARG A 156 -9.62 36.76 6.32
N TRP A 157 -9.34 36.67 5.02
CA TRP A 157 -9.98 37.50 3.99
C TRP A 157 -11.14 36.83 3.26
N VAL A 158 -11.29 35.50 3.33
CA VAL A 158 -12.26 34.73 2.52
C VAL A 158 -13.69 35.27 2.64
N MET A 159 -14.13 35.58 3.87
CA MET A 159 -15.47 36.14 4.11
C MET A 159 -15.60 37.61 3.68
N GLY A 160 -14.50 38.37 3.71
CA GLY A 160 -14.47 39.75 3.22
C GLY A 160 -14.62 39.80 1.70
N ILE A 161 -13.85 38.98 0.99
CA ILE A 161 -13.89 38.87 -0.48
C ILE A 161 -15.28 38.46 -0.96
N HIS A 162 -15.90 37.46 -0.32
CA HIS A 162 -17.27 37.04 -0.63
C HIS A 162 -18.25 38.23 -0.59
N ARG A 163 -18.16 39.06 0.44
CA ARG A 163 -19.15 40.14 0.69
C ARG A 163 -18.87 41.38 -0.16
N ASP A 164 -17.68 41.94 -0.05
CA ASP A 164 -17.34 43.24 -0.64
C ASP A 164 -17.28 43.18 -2.17
N TRP A 165 -16.60 42.17 -2.73
CA TRP A 165 -16.50 41.99 -4.19
C TRP A 165 -17.87 41.82 -4.84
N ASN A 166 -18.72 40.97 -4.28
CA ASN A 166 -20.03 40.66 -4.84
C ASN A 166 -21.04 41.80 -4.69
N GLU A 167 -20.81 42.76 -3.79
CA GLU A 167 -21.59 44.00 -3.73
C GLU A 167 -21.22 44.94 -4.90
N ARG A 168 -19.95 44.93 -5.32
CA ARG A 168 -19.43 45.80 -6.38
C ARG A 168 -19.54 45.22 -7.78
N TYR A 169 -19.47 43.90 -7.93
CA TYR A 169 -19.37 43.23 -9.23
C TYR A 169 -20.39 42.09 -9.40
N VAL A 170 -20.91 41.97 -10.63
CA VAL A 170 -21.83 40.88 -11.00
C VAL A 170 -21.07 39.60 -11.36
N TRP A 171 -19.89 39.72 -12.00
CA TRP A 171 -19.04 38.59 -12.38
C TRP A 171 -17.53 38.95 -12.30
N PRO A 172 -16.65 38.01 -11.88
CA PRO A 172 -17.00 36.74 -11.23
C PRO A 172 -17.66 36.98 -9.88
N ARG A 173 -18.45 36.00 -9.41
CA ARG A 173 -18.95 35.99 -8.03
C ARG A 173 -18.07 35.10 -7.18
N PHE A 174 -17.50 35.62 -6.10
CA PHE A 174 -16.72 34.81 -5.16
C PHE A 174 -17.63 34.26 -4.06
N VAL A 175 -17.63 32.94 -3.88
CA VAL A 175 -18.46 32.26 -2.89
C VAL A 175 -17.55 31.44 -1.97
N SER A 176 -17.72 31.62 -0.66
CA SER A 176 -17.13 30.76 0.36
C SER A 176 -17.96 29.48 0.41
N ALA A 177 -17.37 28.37 0.00
CA ALA A 177 -18.06 27.12 -0.25
C ALA A 177 -17.24 25.94 0.30
N ILE A 178 -17.91 24.81 0.52
CA ILE A 178 -17.26 23.52 0.73
C ILE A 178 -17.19 22.73 -0.60
N PRO A 179 -16.37 21.67 -0.70
CA PRO A 179 -16.22 20.90 -1.94
C PRO A 179 -17.54 20.42 -2.55
N ARG A 180 -18.48 19.96 -1.70
CA ARG A 180 -19.82 19.53 -2.11
C ARG A 180 -20.56 20.60 -2.92
N ASP A 181 -20.50 21.86 -2.49
CA ASP A 181 -21.24 22.95 -3.15
C ASP A 181 -20.65 23.25 -4.53
N PHE A 182 -19.32 23.18 -4.67
CA PHE A 182 -18.62 23.35 -5.94
C PHE A 182 -19.01 22.25 -6.94
N PHE A 183 -18.92 20.98 -6.55
CA PHE A 183 -19.27 19.87 -7.44
C PHE A 183 -20.77 19.86 -7.79
N ALA A 184 -21.65 20.26 -6.88
CA ALA A 184 -23.06 20.44 -7.18
C ALA A 184 -23.29 21.49 -8.28
N ALA A 185 -22.56 22.61 -8.25
CA ALA A 185 -22.65 23.65 -9.28
C ALA A 185 -22.13 23.16 -10.64
N VAL A 186 -21.00 22.44 -10.68
CA VAL A 186 -20.45 21.84 -11.90
C VAL A 186 -21.45 20.87 -12.53
N ARG A 187 -22.00 19.93 -11.74
CA ARG A 187 -22.99 18.95 -12.23
C ARG A 187 -24.27 19.61 -12.74
N ALA A 188 -24.76 20.63 -12.05
CA ALA A 188 -25.97 21.35 -12.45
C ALA A 188 -25.78 22.03 -13.82
N GLU A 189 -24.61 22.60 -14.08
CA GLU A 189 -24.28 23.21 -15.37
C GLU A 189 -24.16 22.18 -16.49
N LEU A 190 -23.40 21.10 -16.27
CA LEU A 190 -23.28 20.00 -17.24
C LEU A 190 -24.66 19.41 -17.61
N THR A 191 -25.52 19.21 -16.60
CA THR A 191 -26.89 18.72 -16.81
C THR A 191 -27.73 19.71 -17.62
N ALA A 192 -27.65 21.01 -17.31
CA ALA A 192 -28.42 22.04 -18.01
C ALA A 192 -28.00 22.21 -19.48
N GLU A 193 -26.73 21.95 -19.78
CA GLU A 193 -26.17 22.04 -21.13
C GLU A 193 -26.26 20.71 -21.90
N GLY A 194 -26.67 19.61 -21.27
CA GLY A 194 -26.69 18.28 -21.88
C GLY A 194 -25.30 17.71 -22.16
N ARG A 195 -24.26 18.23 -21.49
CA ARG A 195 -22.85 17.86 -21.70
C ARG A 195 -22.40 16.81 -20.67
N ARG A 196 -21.44 15.98 -21.05
CA ARG A 196 -20.70 15.09 -20.14
C ARG A 196 -19.28 15.60 -19.94
N ALA A 197 -18.68 15.29 -18.80
CA ALA A 197 -17.28 15.59 -18.58
C ALA A 197 -16.41 14.62 -19.41
N SER A 198 -15.21 15.07 -19.77
CA SER A 198 -14.26 14.22 -20.49
C SER A 198 -13.84 13.04 -19.61
N PRO A 199 -13.82 11.80 -20.10
CA PRO A 199 -13.35 10.64 -19.36
C PRO A 199 -11.83 10.59 -19.34
N GLN A 200 -11.25 10.29 -18.19
CA GLN A 200 -9.81 10.04 -18.02
C GLN A 200 -9.61 8.74 -17.25
N THR A 201 -8.80 7.84 -17.80
CA THR A 201 -8.28 6.63 -17.11
C THR A 201 -6.77 6.67 -16.98
N ARG A 202 -6.16 7.82 -17.27
CA ARG A 202 -4.73 8.09 -17.20
C ARG A 202 -4.17 7.66 -15.84
N ASP A 203 -3.03 6.98 -15.84
CA ASP A 203 -2.27 6.74 -14.62
C ASP A 203 -1.74 8.08 -14.08
N MET A 204 -2.04 8.38 -12.81
CA MET A 204 -1.65 9.63 -12.16
C MET A 204 -0.26 9.52 -11.50
N ASN A 205 0.56 8.61 -12.01
CA ASN A 205 1.91 8.32 -11.57
C ASN A 205 2.90 8.44 -12.75
N PRO A 206 4.21 8.59 -12.46
CA PRO A 206 4.82 8.76 -11.14
C PRO A 206 4.83 10.19 -10.60
N VAL A 207 4.81 10.29 -9.27
CA VAL A 207 5.05 11.53 -8.50
C VAL A 207 5.96 11.15 -7.35
N TYR A 208 7.03 11.92 -7.12
CA TYR A 208 7.98 11.68 -6.03
C TYR A 208 8.50 10.23 -5.99
N THR A 209 9.28 9.84 -7.00
CA THR A 209 9.78 8.47 -7.21
C THR A 209 10.59 7.89 -6.04
N GLY A 210 11.15 8.73 -5.16
CA GLY A 210 11.90 8.28 -3.99
C GLY A 210 11.01 7.65 -2.91
N LYS A 211 9.71 7.99 -2.91
CA LYS A 211 8.72 7.49 -1.94
C LYS A 211 8.60 5.97 -1.94
N ASP A 212 8.94 5.33 -3.06
CA ASP A 212 8.77 3.89 -3.24
C ASP A 212 9.90 3.06 -2.60
N VAL A 213 10.96 3.70 -2.08
CA VAL A 213 12.16 3.00 -1.54
C VAL A 213 12.83 3.68 -0.32
N SER A 214 12.62 4.97 -0.07
CA SER A 214 13.10 5.64 1.16
C SER A 214 12.56 4.95 2.41
N TYR A 215 13.36 4.57 3.41
CA TYR A 215 12.92 3.66 4.50
C TYR A 215 12.19 2.43 3.96
N ILE A 216 12.93 1.50 3.35
CA ILE A 216 12.30 0.35 2.69
C ILE A 216 11.62 -0.59 3.70
N ASP A 217 12.17 -0.66 4.91
CA ASP A 217 11.66 -1.47 6.00
C ASP A 217 10.21 -1.12 6.40
N THR A 218 9.80 0.15 6.31
CA THR A 218 8.40 0.54 6.55
C THR A 218 7.46 0.00 5.46
N LYS A 219 7.92 -0.10 4.20
CA LYS A 219 7.15 -0.71 3.10
C LYS A 219 7.05 -2.22 3.28
N GLN A 220 8.13 -2.86 3.74
CA GLN A 220 8.14 -4.28 4.06
C GLN A 220 7.17 -4.58 5.22
N ALA A 221 7.22 -3.78 6.29
CA ALA A 221 6.33 -3.91 7.43
C ALA A 221 4.85 -3.65 7.06
N GLN A 222 4.58 -2.64 6.23
CA GLN A 222 3.23 -2.34 5.73
C GLN A 222 2.68 -3.49 4.89
N ARG A 223 3.41 -3.95 3.87
CA ARG A 223 2.96 -5.05 3.00
C ARG A 223 2.73 -6.33 3.79
N TYR A 224 3.65 -6.66 4.69
CA TYR A 224 3.48 -7.81 5.57
C TYR A 224 2.23 -7.65 6.44
N GLY A 225 2.05 -6.49 7.07
CA GLY A 225 0.88 -6.17 7.88
C GLY A 225 -0.43 -6.29 7.11
N GLU A 226 -0.50 -5.78 5.87
CA GLU A 226 -1.67 -5.87 4.99
C GLU A 226 -2.06 -7.32 4.72
N THR A 227 -1.13 -8.13 4.22
CA THR A 227 -1.38 -9.55 3.95
C THR A 227 -1.75 -10.30 5.22
N ARG A 228 -0.93 -10.15 6.27
CA ARG A 228 -1.03 -10.97 7.47
C ARG A 228 -2.27 -10.67 8.29
N LEU A 229 -2.70 -9.41 8.32
CA LEU A 229 -3.92 -8.99 8.99
C LEU A 229 -5.18 -9.43 8.23
N ALA A 230 -5.19 -9.32 6.90
CA ALA A 230 -6.29 -9.86 6.09
C ALA A 230 -6.45 -11.38 6.30
N ASP A 231 -5.33 -12.12 6.30
CA ASP A 231 -5.34 -13.55 6.62
C ASP A 231 -5.87 -13.81 8.04
N ALA A 232 -5.40 -13.05 9.03
CA ALA A 232 -5.81 -13.21 10.42
C ALA A 232 -7.33 -13.01 10.59
N GLU A 233 -7.89 -12.00 9.95
CA GLU A 233 -9.32 -11.72 9.97
C GLU A 233 -10.14 -12.81 9.27
N ALA A 234 -9.67 -13.28 8.11
CA ALA A 234 -10.31 -14.37 7.36
C ALA A 234 -10.33 -15.66 8.17
N TRP A 235 -9.18 -16.08 8.72
CA TRP A 235 -9.08 -17.28 9.54
C TRP A 235 -9.87 -17.16 10.85
N ALA A 236 -9.89 -15.99 11.50
CA ALA A 236 -10.70 -15.77 12.70
C ALA A 236 -12.20 -15.89 12.41
N THR A 237 -12.65 -15.36 11.28
CA THR A 237 -14.03 -15.49 10.80
C THR A 237 -14.39 -16.97 10.55
N LEU A 238 -13.52 -17.71 9.86
CA LEU A 238 -13.72 -19.14 9.59
C LEU A 238 -13.68 -19.98 10.87
N ALA A 239 -12.71 -19.73 11.77
CA ALA A 239 -12.61 -20.41 13.06
C ALA A 239 -13.86 -20.22 13.90
N SER A 240 -14.41 -19.00 13.91
CA SER A 240 -15.65 -18.70 14.61
C SER A 240 -16.85 -19.45 14.01
N LEU A 241 -17.04 -19.37 12.69
CA LEU A 241 -18.15 -20.06 12.00
C LEU A 241 -18.11 -21.58 12.14
N VAL A 242 -16.91 -22.18 12.04
CA VAL A 242 -16.73 -23.64 12.03
C VAL A 242 -16.71 -24.23 13.43
N THR A 243 -16.09 -23.53 14.40
CA THR A 243 -15.76 -24.12 15.70
C THR A 243 -16.43 -23.44 16.89
N GLY A 244 -17.06 -22.27 16.67
CA GLY A 244 -17.61 -21.41 17.72
C GLY A 244 -16.54 -20.59 18.47
N HIS A 245 -15.31 -20.52 17.92
CA HIS A 245 -14.21 -19.77 18.53
C HIS A 245 -14.55 -18.27 18.61
N PRO A 246 -14.21 -17.56 19.70
CA PRO A 246 -14.55 -16.14 19.83
C PRO A 246 -13.80 -15.29 18.78
N TYR A 247 -14.52 -14.37 18.14
CA TYR A 247 -13.95 -13.45 17.16
C TYR A 247 -13.27 -12.25 17.88
N PRO A 248 -11.99 -11.95 17.62
CA PRO A 248 -11.22 -10.95 18.36
C PRO A 248 -11.36 -9.53 17.75
N ASP A 249 -12.55 -8.95 17.85
CA ASP A 249 -12.90 -7.67 17.22
C ASP A 249 -12.02 -6.49 17.66
N ALA A 250 -11.76 -6.32 18.96
CA ALA A 250 -10.94 -5.24 19.50
C ALA A 250 -9.47 -5.30 19.03
N ALA A 251 -8.92 -6.51 18.88
CA ALA A 251 -7.56 -6.73 18.41
C ALA A 251 -7.43 -6.42 16.91
N LEU A 252 -8.37 -6.92 16.10
CA LEU A 252 -8.40 -6.68 14.65
C LEU A 252 -8.67 -5.20 14.33
N ASP A 253 -9.58 -4.55 15.05
CA ASP A 253 -9.85 -3.11 14.90
C ASP A 253 -8.60 -2.26 15.17
N LYS A 254 -7.90 -2.55 16.28
CA LYS A 254 -6.65 -1.85 16.62
C LYS A 254 -5.58 -2.07 15.55
N ALA A 255 -5.40 -3.30 15.08
CA ALA A 255 -4.44 -3.62 14.04
C ALA A 255 -4.75 -2.88 12.72
N TRP A 256 -6.01 -2.88 12.26
CA TRP A 256 -6.40 -2.15 11.05
C TRP A 256 -6.19 -0.64 11.17
N ARG A 257 -6.46 -0.05 12.33
CA ARG A 257 -6.18 1.36 12.58
C ARG A 257 -4.68 1.66 12.57
N GLN A 258 -3.84 0.80 13.14
CA GLN A 258 -2.38 0.96 13.08
C GLN A 258 -1.88 0.93 11.63
N LEU A 259 -2.40 -0.01 10.84
CA LEU A 259 -2.08 -0.13 9.42
C LEU A 259 -2.44 1.12 8.62
N ILE A 260 -3.65 1.67 8.81
CA ILE A 260 -4.12 2.86 8.10
C ILE A 260 -3.39 4.12 8.59
N TYR A 261 -3.03 4.18 9.87
CA TYR A 261 -2.22 5.26 10.43
C TYR A 261 -0.83 5.28 9.79
N GLY A 262 -0.18 4.11 9.69
CA GLY A 262 1.08 3.93 8.97
C GLY A 262 0.98 4.25 7.47
N ALA A 263 -0.18 4.03 6.86
CA ALA A 263 -0.46 4.35 5.46
C ALA A 263 -0.59 5.87 5.15
N HIS A 264 -0.44 6.76 6.14
CA HIS A 264 -0.42 8.20 5.91
C HIS A 264 0.61 8.57 4.83
N HIS A 265 0.28 9.55 3.98
CA HIS A 265 1.07 9.83 2.77
C HIS A 265 2.51 10.28 3.03
N ASP A 266 2.82 10.81 4.22
CA ASP A 266 4.20 11.09 4.65
C ASP A 266 4.85 9.97 5.45
N ALA A 267 4.07 9.03 6.00
CA ALA A 267 4.58 7.97 6.86
C ALA A 267 5.09 6.78 6.03
N ILE A 268 4.20 6.16 5.24
CA ILE A 268 4.61 5.01 4.43
C ILE A 268 5.59 5.38 3.31
N THR A 269 5.74 6.65 2.97
CA THR A 269 6.66 7.12 1.91
C THR A 269 8.09 7.29 2.40
N GLY A 270 8.33 7.29 3.71
CA GLY A 270 9.66 7.52 4.26
C GLY A 270 10.13 8.96 4.04
N SER A 271 9.20 9.92 4.04
CA SER A 271 9.48 11.36 3.87
C SER A 271 9.39 12.15 5.18
N GLU A 272 9.25 11.44 6.29
CA GLU A 272 9.24 11.94 7.65
C GLU A 272 10.66 12.14 8.22
N SER A 273 10.76 12.73 9.41
CA SER A 273 12.02 12.84 10.16
C SER A 273 12.35 11.54 10.91
N ASP A 274 13.60 11.35 11.28
CA ASP A 274 14.06 10.17 12.04
C ASP A 274 13.26 9.94 13.33
N GLN A 275 12.88 11.01 14.05
CA GLN A 275 12.06 10.88 15.27
C GLN A 275 10.66 10.30 14.95
N VAL A 276 10.03 10.78 13.88
CA VAL A 276 8.70 10.32 13.47
C VAL A 276 8.77 8.87 12.98
N TYR A 277 9.82 8.49 12.25
CA TYR A 277 10.08 7.09 11.86
C TYR A 277 10.10 6.16 13.09
N ILE A 278 10.85 6.52 14.16
CA ILE A 278 10.89 5.74 15.41
C ILE A 278 9.51 5.62 16.06
N ASP A 279 8.70 6.68 16.03
CA ASP A 279 7.35 6.64 16.55
C ASP A 279 6.43 5.73 15.73
N LEU A 280 6.48 5.82 14.40
CA LEU A 280 5.67 5.02 13.49
C LEU A 280 6.00 3.53 13.55
N LEU A 281 7.29 3.17 13.71
CA LEU A 281 7.71 1.77 13.88
C LEU A 281 6.98 1.06 15.02
N THR A 282 6.65 1.77 16.10
CA THR A 282 5.89 1.16 17.21
C THR A 282 4.48 0.73 16.80
N GLY A 283 3.84 1.45 15.87
CA GLY A 283 2.53 1.11 15.34
C GLY A 283 2.55 -0.11 14.42
N TRP A 284 3.50 -0.15 13.47
CA TRP A 284 3.69 -1.34 12.61
C TRP A 284 4.10 -2.57 13.42
N ARG A 285 4.89 -2.38 14.49
CA ARG A 285 5.25 -3.46 15.41
C ARG A 285 4.02 -4.01 16.14
N GLU A 286 3.16 -3.14 16.67
CA GLU A 286 1.93 -3.58 17.33
C GLU A 286 0.99 -4.31 16.36
N LEU A 287 0.84 -3.79 15.14
CA LEU A 287 0.12 -4.44 14.05
C LEU A 287 0.66 -5.86 13.80
N TYR A 288 1.98 -6.00 13.68
CA TYR A 288 2.64 -7.30 13.50
C TYR A 288 2.27 -8.28 14.61
N ASP A 289 2.46 -7.88 15.88
CA ASP A 289 2.20 -8.75 17.03
C ASP A 289 0.71 -9.17 17.11
N LEU A 290 -0.21 -8.24 16.82
CA LEU A 290 -1.65 -8.51 16.83
C LEU A 290 -2.08 -9.45 15.69
N ALA A 291 -1.62 -9.21 14.46
CA ALA A 291 -1.96 -10.04 13.31
C ALA A 291 -1.41 -11.48 13.46
N GLU A 292 -0.19 -11.62 13.99
CA GLU A 292 0.39 -12.92 14.30
C GLU A 292 -0.40 -13.66 15.38
N ALA A 293 -0.70 -13.00 16.50
CA ALA A 293 -1.45 -13.59 17.60
C ALA A 293 -2.85 -14.06 17.18
N VAL A 294 -3.61 -13.22 16.46
CA VAL A 294 -4.98 -13.55 16.04
C VAL A 294 -5.01 -14.72 15.06
N HIS A 295 -4.13 -14.72 14.05
CA HIS A 295 -4.10 -15.84 13.12
C HIS A 295 -3.59 -17.12 13.78
N ALA A 296 -2.61 -17.05 14.68
CA ALA A 296 -2.16 -18.23 15.39
C ALA A 296 -3.30 -18.85 16.20
N ASP A 297 -4.01 -18.04 16.98
CA ASP A 297 -5.17 -18.48 17.74
C ASP A 297 -6.27 -19.08 16.86
N ALA A 298 -6.60 -18.42 15.74
CA ALA A 298 -7.62 -18.89 14.80
C ALA A 298 -7.24 -20.20 14.08
N THR A 299 -6.01 -20.29 13.56
CA THR A 299 -5.53 -21.50 12.86
C THR A 299 -5.31 -22.66 13.83
N ASP A 300 -4.91 -22.40 15.08
CA ASP A 300 -4.86 -23.43 16.13
C ASP A 300 -6.25 -23.95 16.49
N ALA A 301 -7.24 -23.06 16.60
CA ALA A 301 -8.62 -23.46 16.84
C ALA A 301 -9.16 -24.37 15.73
N LEU A 302 -8.86 -24.07 14.46
CA LEU A 302 -9.21 -24.91 13.32
C LEU A 302 -8.42 -26.24 13.32
N ALA A 303 -7.11 -26.19 13.55
CA ALA A 303 -6.24 -27.38 13.54
C ALA A 303 -6.71 -28.44 14.56
N ARG A 304 -7.07 -28.03 15.78
CA ARG A 304 -7.59 -28.94 16.83
C ARG A 304 -8.85 -29.71 16.41
N ARG A 305 -9.63 -29.16 15.48
CA ARG A 305 -10.90 -29.76 14.98
C ARG A 305 -10.72 -30.66 13.75
N VAL A 306 -9.51 -30.82 13.22
CA VAL A 306 -9.23 -31.70 12.09
C VAL A 306 -9.27 -33.17 12.50
N ALA A 307 -9.83 -34.03 11.64
CA ALA A 307 -9.89 -35.47 11.86
C ALA A 307 -8.49 -36.11 11.95
N GLN A 308 -8.29 -36.97 12.95
CA GLN A 308 -7.03 -37.69 13.15
C GLN A 308 -6.94 -38.94 12.27
N LEU A 309 -5.76 -39.20 11.70
CA LEU A 309 -5.48 -40.46 11.03
C LEU A 309 -5.29 -41.56 12.07
N PRO A 310 -6.03 -42.69 12.00
CA PRO A 310 -5.87 -43.79 12.95
C PRO A 310 -4.42 -44.28 13.02
N GLY A 311 -3.84 -44.30 14.22
CA GLY A 311 -2.45 -44.73 14.45
C GLY A 311 -1.39 -43.64 14.25
N SER A 312 -1.74 -42.45 13.76
CA SER A 312 -0.87 -41.26 13.79
C SER A 312 -1.03 -40.52 15.12
N ALA A 313 0.07 -40.19 15.79
CA ALA A 313 0.04 -39.42 17.05
C ALA A 313 0.03 -37.90 16.81
N GLN A 314 0.61 -37.42 15.70
CA GLN A 314 0.78 -36.00 15.41
C GLN A 314 0.60 -35.71 13.92
N ASP A 315 0.02 -34.56 13.61
CA ASP A 315 -0.08 -34.06 12.24
C ASP A 315 0.44 -32.62 12.15
N LEU A 316 0.99 -32.28 11.00
CA LEU A 316 1.21 -30.89 10.59
C LEU A 316 0.01 -30.45 9.76
N VAL A 317 -0.83 -29.56 10.30
CA VAL A 317 -1.99 -29.02 9.58
C VAL A 317 -1.55 -27.77 8.83
N VAL A 318 -1.52 -27.86 7.51
CA VAL A 318 -1.11 -26.78 6.59
C VAL A 318 -2.34 -25.98 6.17
N PHE A 319 -2.22 -24.66 6.18
CA PHE A 319 -3.26 -23.71 5.79
C PHE A 319 -2.82 -22.94 4.55
N ASN A 320 -3.75 -22.75 3.62
CA ASN A 320 -3.56 -21.96 2.42
C ASN A 320 -4.50 -20.77 2.41
N ALA A 321 -3.94 -19.57 2.56
CA ALA A 321 -4.70 -18.32 2.55
C ALA A 321 -4.97 -17.76 1.14
N ALA A 322 -4.40 -18.35 0.09
CA ALA A 322 -4.74 -18.00 -1.29
C ALA A 322 -6.07 -18.68 -1.71
N THR A 323 -6.76 -18.13 -2.72
CA THR A 323 -8.11 -18.57 -3.12
C THR A 323 -8.17 -19.82 -3.98
N ARG A 324 -7.03 -20.31 -4.47
CA ARG A 324 -6.94 -21.52 -5.31
C ARG A 324 -6.13 -22.63 -4.68
N GLU A 325 -6.37 -23.86 -5.15
CA GLU A 325 -5.53 -24.99 -4.79
C GLU A 325 -4.12 -24.80 -5.36
N ARG A 326 -3.10 -25.02 -4.52
CA ARG A 326 -1.71 -24.91 -4.96
C ARG A 326 -0.80 -25.96 -4.37
N ARG A 327 0.30 -26.20 -5.08
CA ARG A 327 1.51 -26.82 -4.56
C ARG A 327 2.50 -25.69 -4.28
N ASP A 328 3.01 -25.62 -3.06
CA ASP A 328 3.98 -24.60 -2.70
C ASP A 328 4.86 -25.07 -1.53
N VAL A 329 5.80 -24.22 -1.12
CA VAL A 329 6.73 -24.47 -0.04
C VAL A 329 6.16 -23.94 1.28
N LEU A 330 6.07 -24.82 2.26
CA LEU A 330 5.80 -24.48 3.65
C LEU A 330 7.12 -24.25 4.38
N ALA A 331 7.18 -23.16 5.16
CA ALA A 331 8.21 -22.92 6.17
C ALA A 331 7.59 -23.07 7.56
N VAL A 332 8.21 -23.87 8.42
CA VAL A 332 7.75 -24.09 9.80
C VAL A 332 8.94 -24.41 10.70
N ALA A 333 8.86 -24.11 12.00
CA ALA A 333 9.83 -24.61 12.97
C ALA A 333 9.92 -26.14 12.89
N ASP A 334 11.14 -26.69 12.83
CA ASP A 334 11.35 -28.13 12.67
C ASP A 334 10.77 -28.90 13.88
N PRO A 335 9.73 -29.73 13.69
CA PRO A 335 9.15 -30.52 14.77
C PRO A 335 10.04 -31.70 15.18
N GLY A 336 11.19 -31.92 14.51
CA GLY A 336 12.05 -33.09 14.72
C GLY A 336 11.43 -34.38 14.20
N MET A 337 10.58 -34.28 13.17
CA MET A 337 9.81 -35.38 12.59
C MET A 337 9.75 -35.26 11.06
N VAL A 338 9.38 -36.37 10.38
CA VAL A 338 9.27 -36.41 8.92
C VAL A 338 7.81 -36.27 8.48
N PRO A 339 7.45 -35.27 7.66
CA PRO A 339 6.12 -35.14 7.09
C PRO A 339 5.89 -36.13 5.94
N LEU A 340 4.72 -36.76 5.93
CA LEU A 340 4.32 -37.75 4.94
C LEU A 340 3.20 -37.24 4.02
N ASP A 341 3.11 -37.81 2.83
CA ASP A 341 1.96 -37.66 1.93
C ASP A 341 0.80 -38.59 2.31
N ASP A 342 -0.30 -38.50 1.56
CA ASP A 342 -1.51 -39.31 1.78
C ASP A 342 -1.30 -40.82 1.50
N THR A 343 -0.16 -41.21 0.89
CA THR A 343 0.23 -42.60 0.64
C THR A 343 1.17 -43.16 1.71
N GLY A 344 1.61 -42.33 2.66
CA GLY A 344 2.56 -42.67 3.71
C GLY A 344 4.03 -42.55 3.29
N LEU A 345 4.33 -41.89 2.17
CA LEU A 345 5.70 -41.65 1.71
C LEU A 345 6.22 -40.28 2.21
N PRO A 346 7.52 -40.14 2.52
CA PRO A 346 8.10 -38.86 2.90
C PRO A 346 7.91 -37.78 1.83
N LEU A 347 7.46 -36.60 2.25
CA LEU A 347 7.39 -35.44 1.38
C LEU A 347 8.78 -34.88 1.08
N PRO A 348 8.98 -34.22 -0.08
CA PRO A 348 10.20 -33.49 -0.37
C PRO A 348 10.40 -32.39 0.69
N ALA A 349 11.42 -32.53 1.52
CA ALA A 349 11.70 -31.60 2.61
C ALA A 349 13.20 -31.41 2.82
N VAL A 350 13.58 -30.29 3.44
CA VAL A 350 14.96 -29.97 3.84
C VAL A 350 14.96 -29.17 5.14
N ARG A 351 15.88 -29.50 6.05
CA ARG A 351 16.11 -28.74 7.27
C ARG A 351 17.10 -27.61 6.99
N GLU A 352 16.69 -26.37 7.26
CA GLU A 352 17.56 -25.20 7.18
C GLU A 352 18.48 -25.13 8.41
N GLU A 353 19.65 -24.49 8.25
CA GLU A 353 20.60 -24.34 9.36
C GLU A 353 19.93 -23.65 10.55
N ASP A 354 19.25 -22.53 10.27
CA ASP A 354 17.86 -22.19 10.56
C ASP A 354 17.06 -22.76 11.75
N GLY A 355 16.99 -24.08 11.82
CA GLY A 355 16.00 -24.74 12.67
C GLY A 355 14.58 -24.69 12.08
N GLU A 356 14.39 -24.04 10.92
CA GLU A 356 13.20 -24.24 10.10
C GLU A 356 13.29 -25.51 9.25
N LEU A 357 12.13 -26.06 8.97
CA LEU A 357 11.88 -27.13 8.02
C LEU A 357 11.15 -26.53 6.80
N ARG A 358 11.74 -26.70 5.61
CA ARG A 358 11.10 -26.35 4.33
C ARG A 358 10.52 -27.61 3.71
N VAL A 359 9.22 -27.62 3.42
CA VAL A 359 8.49 -28.78 2.89
C VAL A 359 7.75 -28.39 1.61
N VAL A 360 7.94 -29.13 0.52
CA VAL A 360 7.12 -28.97 -0.69
C VAL A 360 5.81 -29.71 -0.49
N VAL A 361 4.74 -28.96 -0.22
CA VAL A 361 3.42 -29.52 0.10
C VAL A 361 2.57 -29.61 -1.18
N PRO A 362 2.04 -30.80 -1.56
CA PRO A 362 1.20 -30.95 -2.73
C PRO A 362 -0.28 -30.64 -2.43
N GLU A 363 -0.91 -29.87 -3.33
CA GLU A 363 -2.36 -29.70 -3.46
C GLU A 363 -3.07 -29.33 -2.15
N VAL A 364 -2.79 -28.14 -1.63
CA VAL A 364 -3.50 -27.56 -0.50
C VAL A 364 -4.67 -26.71 -1.03
N PRO A 365 -5.94 -27.04 -0.73
CA PRO A 365 -7.10 -26.31 -1.23
C PRO A 365 -7.03 -24.82 -0.88
N GLY A 366 -7.53 -23.95 -1.77
CA GLY A 366 -7.63 -22.51 -1.50
C GLY A 366 -8.55 -22.20 -0.31
N LEU A 367 -8.20 -21.19 0.48
CA LEU A 367 -8.89 -20.83 1.75
C LEU A 367 -9.23 -22.09 2.57
N GLY A 368 -8.24 -22.98 2.66
CA GLY A 368 -8.42 -24.35 3.07
C GLY A 368 -7.23 -24.93 3.80
N LEU A 369 -7.34 -26.20 4.15
CA LEU A 369 -6.33 -26.90 4.94
C LEU A 369 -6.03 -28.31 4.42
N LYS A 370 -4.84 -28.80 4.79
CA LYS A 370 -4.40 -30.18 4.59
C LYS A 370 -3.57 -30.67 5.77
N ALA A 371 -3.94 -31.80 6.36
CA ALA A 371 -3.23 -32.43 7.48
C ALA A 371 -2.24 -33.50 6.99
N LEU A 372 -0.96 -33.26 7.24
CA LEU A 372 0.15 -34.13 6.89
C LEU A 372 0.54 -34.99 8.10
N PRO A 373 0.51 -36.33 8.02
CA PRO A 373 1.00 -37.19 9.09
C PRO A 373 2.48 -36.94 9.37
N LEU A 374 2.86 -36.98 10.64
CA LEU A 374 4.25 -36.93 11.08
C LEU A 374 4.70 -38.29 11.62
N VAL A 375 5.91 -38.71 11.27
CA VAL A 375 6.55 -39.91 11.84
C VAL A 375 7.91 -39.59 12.43
N GLU A 376 8.33 -40.37 13.43
CA GLU A 376 9.66 -40.24 14.03
C GLU A 376 10.74 -40.40 12.96
N GLY A 377 11.69 -39.47 12.96
CA GLY A 377 12.77 -39.41 12.00
C GLY A 377 13.33 -38.00 11.92
N SER A 378 14.38 -37.82 11.12
CA SER A 378 14.93 -36.49 10.87
C SER A 378 15.03 -36.22 9.38
N VAL A 379 14.69 -35.00 8.99
CA VAL A 379 14.90 -34.51 7.63
C VAL A 379 16.36 -34.07 7.51
N ALA A 380 17.00 -34.42 6.40
CA ALA A 380 18.37 -34.01 6.13
C ALA A 380 18.45 -32.52 5.80
N GLY A 381 19.59 -31.90 6.08
CA GLY A 381 19.90 -30.58 5.55
C GLY A 381 20.32 -30.65 4.09
N TRP A 382 20.71 -29.49 3.58
CA TRP A 382 21.30 -29.34 2.25
C TRP A 382 22.61 -30.14 2.12
N ALA A 383 22.80 -30.81 0.98
CA ALA A 383 24.02 -31.55 0.65
C ALA A 383 24.78 -30.85 -0.48
N PRO A 384 26.13 -30.85 -0.47
CA PRO A 384 26.92 -30.21 -1.53
C PRO A 384 26.61 -30.80 -2.92
N GLY A 385 26.40 -29.91 -3.89
CA GLY A 385 26.32 -30.19 -5.32
C GLY A 385 27.58 -29.72 -6.05
N GLU A 386 27.73 -30.12 -7.33
CA GLU A 386 28.85 -29.71 -8.18
C GLU A 386 28.39 -28.73 -9.28
N GLY A 387 29.32 -27.89 -9.74
CA GLY A 387 29.10 -26.97 -10.86
C GLY A 387 28.53 -25.61 -10.44
N THR A 388 27.84 -24.96 -11.37
CA THR A 388 27.26 -23.61 -11.20
C THR A 388 25.80 -23.54 -11.64
N THR A 389 25.16 -24.68 -11.84
CA THR A 389 23.83 -24.78 -12.44
C THR A 389 22.88 -25.57 -11.55
N ILE A 390 21.67 -25.05 -11.36
CA ILE A 390 20.55 -25.75 -10.74
C ILE A 390 19.40 -25.94 -11.73
N ARG A 391 18.60 -26.98 -11.54
CA ARG A 391 17.48 -27.34 -12.43
C ARG A 391 16.30 -27.90 -11.64
N ASN A 392 15.09 -27.60 -12.10
CA ASN A 392 13.88 -28.35 -11.79
C ASN A 392 13.13 -28.71 -13.08
N GLU A 393 11.85 -29.06 -12.98
CA GLU A 393 11.01 -29.45 -14.12
C GLU A 393 10.71 -28.28 -15.09
N PHE A 394 10.91 -27.03 -14.65
CA PHE A 394 10.50 -25.81 -15.37
C PHE A 394 11.70 -24.96 -15.81
N TYR A 395 12.67 -24.77 -14.92
CA TYR A 395 13.78 -23.84 -15.10
C TYR A 395 15.15 -24.53 -15.02
N GLU A 396 16.09 -23.98 -15.78
CA GLU A 396 17.52 -24.19 -15.64
C GLU A 396 18.21 -22.84 -15.40
N VAL A 397 18.98 -22.75 -14.31
CA VAL A 397 19.62 -21.50 -13.85
C VAL A 397 21.10 -21.73 -13.68
N THR A 398 21.93 -20.98 -14.40
CA THR A 398 23.40 -21.02 -14.28
C THR A 398 23.93 -19.67 -13.78
N VAL A 399 24.78 -19.70 -12.76
CA VAL A 399 25.47 -18.50 -12.26
C VAL A 399 26.92 -18.43 -12.74
N ASP A 400 27.48 -17.22 -12.73
CA ASP A 400 28.88 -16.99 -13.07
C ASP A 400 29.66 -16.39 -11.88
N PRO A 401 30.45 -17.19 -11.15
CA PRO A 401 31.24 -16.73 -10.01
C PRO A 401 32.24 -15.63 -10.34
N SER A 402 32.71 -15.54 -11.59
CA SER A 402 33.64 -14.49 -12.03
C SER A 402 32.97 -13.13 -12.23
N ARG A 403 31.63 -13.11 -12.28
CA ARG A 403 30.79 -11.92 -12.43
C ARG A 403 29.78 -11.80 -11.29
N GLY A 404 30.30 -11.89 -10.05
CA GLY A 404 29.54 -11.71 -8.81
C GLY A 404 28.52 -12.81 -8.52
N GLY A 405 28.61 -13.96 -9.18
CA GLY A 405 27.59 -15.00 -9.08
C GLY A 405 26.24 -14.60 -9.71
N GLY A 406 26.23 -13.59 -10.58
CA GLY A 406 25.03 -13.24 -11.34
C GLY A 406 24.57 -14.37 -12.26
N VAL A 407 23.28 -14.40 -12.57
CA VAL A 407 22.65 -15.43 -13.41
C VAL A 407 23.07 -15.20 -14.86
N SER A 408 23.97 -16.06 -15.36
CA SER A 408 24.49 -15.96 -16.73
C SER A 408 23.63 -16.67 -17.76
N SER A 409 22.73 -17.55 -17.33
CA SER A 409 21.70 -18.18 -18.16
C SER A 409 20.49 -18.55 -17.29
N LEU A 410 19.30 -18.19 -17.77
CA LEU A 410 18.01 -18.56 -17.19
C LEU A 410 17.14 -19.10 -18.32
N ARG A 411 16.89 -20.40 -18.31
CA ARG A 411 16.15 -21.07 -19.38
C ARG A 411 14.85 -21.66 -18.88
N GLN A 412 13.81 -21.55 -19.68
CA GLN A 412 12.50 -22.18 -19.47
C GLN A 412 12.05 -22.82 -20.79
N GLY A 413 11.62 -24.08 -20.76
CA GLY A 413 11.21 -24.80 -21.98
C GLY A 413 12.30 -24.87 -23.06
N GLY A 414 13.58 -24.67 -22.69
CA GLY A 414 14.70 -24.59 -23.62
C GLY A 414 14.91 -23.23 -24.28
N ARG A 415 14.08 -22.21 -24.02
CA ARG A 415 14.31 -20.81 -24.43
C ARG A 415 15.21 -20.11 -23.42
N GLU A 416 16.17 -19.32 -23.91
CA GLU A 416 16.92 -18.39 -23.06
C GLU A 416 16.06 -17.15 -22.77
N LEU A 417 15.96 -16.77 -21.49
CA LEU A 417 15.13 -15.67 -21.04
C LEU A 417 15.92 -14.36 -20.84
N LEU A 418 17.26 -14.46 -20.78
CA LEU A 418 18.15 -13.31 -20.65
C LEU A 418 18.77 -12.92 -21.98
N ARG A 419 19.07 -11.63 -22.15
CA ARG A 419 19.77 -11.18 -23.35
C ARG A 419 21.19 -11.77 -23.42
N PRO A 420 21.68 -12.14 -24.62
CA PRO A 420 23.00 -12.74 -24.77
C PRO A 420 24.14 -11.89 -24.19
N GLY A 421 24.98 -12.51 -23.34
CA GLY A 421 26.18 -11.90 -22.76
C GLY A 421 25.94 -11.07 -21.49
N ASP A 422 24.70 -10.72 -21.20
CA ASP A 422 24.29 -10.07 -19.95
C ASP A 422 24.19 -11.08 -18.79
N ILE A 423 23.96 -10.57 -17.56
CA ILE A 423 23.67 -11.38 -16.37
C ILE A 423 22.44 -10.82 -15.65
N GLY A 424 21.58 -11.72 -15.16
CA GLY A 424 20.46 -11.40 -14.28
C GLY A 424 20.84 -11.46 -12.80
N ASN A 425 19.92 -11.04 -11.94
CA ASN A 425 20.14 -10.92 -10.50
C ASN A 425 21.35 -10.02 -10.13
N GLU A 426 21.71 -9.08 -11.01
CA GLU A 426 22.86 -8.19 -10.85
C GLU A 426 22.52 -7.09 -9.84
N LEU A 427 23.39 -6.87 -8.84
CA LEU A 427 23.27 -5.70 -7.96
C LEU A 427 23.94 -4.50 -8.62
N VAL A 428 23.21 -3.39 -8.69
CA VAL A 428 23.68 -2.11 -9.24
C VAL A 428 23.54 -1.06 -8.14
N VAL A 429 24.64 -0.40 -7.80
CA VAL A 429 24.69 0.68 -6.81
C VAL A 429 24.92 1.99 -7.52
N GLN A 430 23.96 2.90 -7.44
CA GLN A 430 23.99 4.20 -8.10
C GLN A 430 24.27 5.29 -7.08
N GLU A 431 25.05 6.29 -7.47
CA GLU A 431 25.20 7.51 -6.68
C GLU A 431 23.97 8.40 -6.84
N GLU A 432 23.50 8.97 -5.73
CA GLU A 432 22.44 9.96 -5.70
C GLU A 432 22.98 11.32 -5.24
N TYR A 433 22.35 12.40 -5.68
CA TYR A 433 22.49 13.68 -4.99
C TYR A 433 21.77 13.59 -3.65
N ALA A 434 22.32 14.24 -2.61
CA ALA A 434 21.68 14.32 -1.29
C ALA A 434 20.22 14.83 -1.35
N ARG A 435 19.93 15.75 -2.26
CA ARG A 435 18.59 16.27 -2.55
C ARG A 435 18.45 16.57 -4.03
N HIS A 436 17.21 16.63 -4.52
CA HIS A 436 16.96 16.93 -5.93
C HIS A 436 17.57 18.27 -6.32
N PRO A 437 18.48 18.33 -7.31
CA PRO A 437 19.22 19.56 -7.65
C PRO A 437 18.33 20.77 -7.97
N ARG A 438 17.15 20.51 -8.55
CA ARG A 438 16.14 21.54 -8.89
C ARG A 438 15.13 21.85 -7.79
N PHE A 439 14.69 20.87 -7.01
CA PHE A 439 13.51 21.00 -6.12
C PHE A 439 13.90 21.09 -4.64
N GLY A 440 15.10 20.67 -4.27
CA GLY A 440 15.61 20.75 -2.89
C GLY A 440 15.09 19.67 -1.94
N GLU A 441 14.25 18.76 -2.43
CA GLU A 441 13.64 17.65 -1.67
C GLU A 441 14.55 16.41 -1.72
N GLY A 442 14.80 15.76 -0.56
CA GLY A 442 15.65 14.57 -0.46
C GLY A 442 14.87 13.25 -0.63
N PRO A 443 14.28 12.69 0.43
CA PRO A 443 13.63 11.37 0.39
C PRO A 443 12.48 11.22 -0.60
N TRP A 444 11.83 12.31 -1.02
CA TRP A 444 10.72 12.27 -1.98
C TRP A 444 11.15 11.89 -3.39
N HIS A 445 12.34 12.28 -3.86
CA HIS A 445 12.78 12.00 -5.23
C HIS A 445 13.89 10.96 -5.24
N LEU A 446 13.89 10.11 -6.26
CA LEU A 446 15.14 9.49 -6.69
C LEU A 446 15.98 10.55 -7.40
N THR A 447 17.26 10.57 -7.10
CA THR A 447 18.17 11.64 -7.52
C THR A 447 19.47 11.10 -8.08
N PRO A 448 19.45 10.09 -8.99
CA PRO A 448 20.69 9.55 -9.56
C PRO A 448 21.53 10.64 -10.23
N THR A 449 22.84 10.53 -10.09
CA THR A 449 23.84 11.41 -10.74
C THR A 449 24.24 10.94 -12.14
N GLY A 450 23.67 9.81 -12.59
CA GLY A 450 24.12 9.07 -13.77
C GLY A 450 25.38 8.21 -13.53
N VAL A 451 25.96 8.24 -12.32
CA VAL A 451 27.15 7.46 -11.98
C VAL A 451 26.75 6.16 -11.27
N THR A 452 27.28 5.04 -11.77
CA THR A 452 27.21 3.75 -11.08
C THR A 452 28.45 3.57 -10.22
N ALA A 453 28.27 3.52 -8.90
CA ALA A 453 29.35 3.36 -7.92
C ALA A 453 29.93 1.94 -7.92
N ALA A 454 29.09 0.92 -8.08
CA ALA A 454 29.51 -0.47 -8.12
C ALA A 454 28.47 -1.35 -8.83
N ARG A 455 28.94 -2.44 -9.43
CA ARG A 455 28.12 -3.52 -9.98
C ARG A 455 28.62 -4.86 -9.48
N SER A 456 27.73 -5.76 -9.10
CA SER A 456 28.16 -7.10 -8.67
C SER A 456 28.90 -7.86 -9.77
N ARG A 457 28.63 -7.55 -11.05
CA ARG A 457 29.33 -8.17 -12.18
C ARG A 457 30.84 -7.96 -12.21
N ASP A 458 31.35 -6.97 -11.47
CA ASP A 458 32.76 -6.57 -11.47
C ASP A 458 33.58 -7.21 -10.34
N VAL A 459 32.94 -8.00 -9.46
CA VAL A 459 33.60 -8.72 -8.37
C VAL A 459 33.51 -10.23 -8.56
N THR A 460 34.37 -10.98 -7.89
CA THR A 460 34.26 -12.45 -7.80
C THR A 460 33.42 -12.84 -6.60
N ALA A 461 32.59 -13.86 -6.75
CA ALA A 461 31.78 -14.41 -5.67
C ALA A 461 32.18 -15.84 -5.31
N ASP A 462 32.05 -16.18 -4.04
CA ASP A 462 32.00 -17.55 -3.57
C ASP A 462 30.60 -18.10 -3.79
N ILE A 463 30.51 -19.33 -4.29
CA ILE A 463 29.23 -19.99 -4.53
C ILE A 463 29.19 -21.36 -3.86
N ASP A 464 28.04 -21.69 -3.26
CA ASP A 464 27.71 -23.04 -2.84
C ASP A 464 26.52 -23.51 -3.68
N VAL A 465 26.69 -24.63 -4.39
CA VAL A 465 25.56 -25.36 -5.00
C VAL A 465 25.16 -26.46 -4.05
N GLU A 466 23.87 -26.56 -3.77
CA GLU A 466 23.34 -27.46 -2.75
C GLU A 466 22.09 -28.19 -3.27
N HIS A 467 21.99 -29.48 -2.97
CA HIS A 467 20.85 -30.32 -3.33
C HIS A 467 20.17 -30.88 -2.09
N SER A 468 18.86 -31.04 -2.17
CA SER A 468 18.06 -31.75 -1.17
C SER A 468 16.93 -32.52 -1.86
N ALA A 469 16.14 -33.26 -1.07
CA ALA A 469 14.92 -33.85 -1.59
C ALA A 469 13.91 -32.79 -2.05
N ALA A 470 13.90 -31.61 -1.40
CA ALA A 470 12.96 -30.51 -1.67
C ALA A 470 13.29 -29.70 -2.94
N GLY A 471 14.56 -29.64 -3.33
CA GLY A 471 14.97 -28.82 -4.48
C GLY A 471 16.48 -28.65 -4.60
N GLN A 472 16.87 -27.66 -5.39
CA GLN A 472 18.27 -27.27 -5.60
C GLN A 472 18.44 -25.77 -5.31
N ARG A 473 19.56 -25.42 -4.68
CA ARG A 473 19.87 -24.05 -4.26
C ARG A 473 21.27 -23.65 -4.68
N ILE A 474 21.43 -22.38 -5.05
CA ILE A 474 22.72 -21.71 -5.16
C ILE A 474 22.76 -20.60 -4.11
N THR A 475 23.76 -20.62 -3.23
CA THR A 475 24.06 -19.50 -2.34
C THR A 475 25.30 -18.78 -2.85
N VAL A 476 25.13 -17.52 -3.26
CA VAL A 476 26.19 -16.62 -3.72
C VAL A 476 26.57 -15.70 -2.57
N ARG A 477 27.88 -15.55 -2.30
CA ARG A 477 28.40 -14.60 -1.31
C ARG A 477 29.56 -13.82 -1.92
N ALA A 478 29.51 -12.50 -1.83
CA ALA A 478 30.64 -11.66 -2.22
C ALA A 478 30.68 -10.38 -1.41
N ASP A 479 31.83 -9.70 -1.52
CA ASP A 479 32.04 -8.35 -1.04
C ASP A 479 32.08 -7.41 -2.24
N LEU A 480 31.18 -6.43 -2.27
CA LEU A 480 31.11 -5.42 -3.34
C LEU A 480 32.13 -4.28 -3.12
N GLY A 481 32.88 -4.30 -2.02
CA GLY A 481 33.69 -3.19 -1.51
C GLY A 481 32.88 -2.09 -0.83
N LEU A 482 31.55 -2.09 -1.00
CA LEU A 482 30.61 -1.16 -0.36
C LEU A 482 29.76 -1.83 0.73
N PHE A 483 29.54 -3.13 0.61
CA PHE A 483 28.81 -3.99 1.53
C PHE A 483 29.01 -5.44 1.09
N ARG A 484 28.73 -6.36 1.99
CA ARG A 484 28.66 -7.79 1.69
C ARG A 484 27.25 -8.15 1.28
N TYR A 485 27.11 -9.02 0.29
CA TYR A 485 25.81 -9.55 -0.09
C TYR A 485 25.79 -11.07 -0.06
N THR A 486 24.62 -11.60 0.30
CA THR A 486 24.28 -13.02 0.14
C THR A 486 23.02 -13.12 -0.71
N GLN A 487 23.12 -13.77 -1.87
CA GLN A 487 21.97 -14.08 -2.71
C GLN A 487 21.70 -15.58 -2.67
N ARG A 488 20.48 -15.99 -2.35
CA ARG A 488 20.05 -17.38 -2.45
C ARG A 488 19.07 -17.52 -3.60
N LEU A 489 19.36 -18.45 -4.51
CA LEU A 489 18.55 -18.79 -5.67
C LEU A 489 18.06 -20.22 -5.49
N THR A 490 16.75 -20.44 -5.39
CA THR A 490 16.21 -21.77 -5.10
C THR A 490 15.18 -22.19 -6.15
N LEU A 491 15.39 -23.38 -6.71
CA LEU A 491 14.41 -24.08 -7.52
C LEU A 491 13.84 -25.23 -6.69
N TRP A 492 12.60 -25.07 -6.26
CA TRP A 492 11.88 -26.11 -5.54
C TRP A 492 11.30 -27.13 -6.51
N LYS A 493 11.21 -28.37 -6.05
CA LYS A 493 10.64 -29.48 -6.83
C LYS A 493 9.17 -29.22 -7.13
N GLY A 494 8.78 -29.23 -8.40
CA GLY A 494 7.39 -29.05 -8.81
C GLY A 494 6.82 -27.64 -8.58
N VAL A 495 7.64 -26.63 -8.30
CA VAL A 495 7.20 -25.23 -8.21
C VAL A 495 7.75 -24.45 -9.42
N ASP A 496 6.85 -23.82 -10.17
CA ASP A 496 7.14 -23.13 -11.44
C ASP A 496 7.53 -21.65 -11.22
N ARG A 497 8.56 -21.41 -10.41
CA ARG A 497 9.22 -20.09 -10.29
C ARG A 497 10.63 -20.24 -9.75
N LEU A 498 11.47 -19.22 -9.96
CA LEU A 498 12.76 -19.09 -9.29
C LEU A 498 12.61 -18.20 -8.05
N ASP A 499 12.75 -18.77 -6.85
CA ASP A 499 12.70 -18.01 -5.59
C ASP A 499 14.07 -17.40 -5.27
N LEU A 500 14.08 -16.13 -4.90
CA LEU A 500 15.29 -15.38 -4.57
C LEU A 500 15.17 -14.66 -3.22
N SER A 501 16.28 -14.68 -2.48
CA SER A 501 16.49 -13.75 -1.36
C SER A 501 17.83 -13.03 -1.51
N THR A 502 17.85 -11.70 -1.38
CA THR A 502 19.09 -10.91 -1.30
C THR A 502 19.22 -10.34 0.10
N THR A 503 20.33 -10.62 0.78
CA THR A 503 20.70 -9.96 2.04
C THR A 503 21.85 -9.00 1.79
N VAL A 504 21.70 -7.75 2.24
CA VAL A 504 22.73 -6.70 2.25
C VAL A 504 23.21 -6.53 3.68
N ASP A 505 24.52 -6.63 3.91
CA ASP A 505 25.13 -6.58 5.23
C ASP A 505 26.40 -5.71 5.25
N GLY A 506 26.59 -4.94 6.33
CA GLY A 506 27.74 -4.05 6.49
C GLY A 506 27.73 -2.82 5.59
N TYR A 507 26.55 -2.35 5.16
CA TYR A 507 26.41 -1.12 4.40
C TYR A 507 26.63 0.11 5.30
N ASP A 508 27.61 0.96 4.96
CA ASP A 508 27.93 2.19 5.69
C ASP A 508 27.86 3.45 4.80
N GLY A 509 27.26 3.32 3.61
CA GLY A 509 27.18 4.39 2.62
C GLY A 509 26.22 5.53 3.00
N ALA A 510 26.15 6.51 2.10
CA ALA A 510 25.19 7.62 2.10
C ALA A 510 24.92 8.04 0.65
N ASP A 511 23.72 8.54 0.38
CA ASP A 511 23.28 9.04 -0.93
C ASP A 511 23.52 8.03 -2.06
N ARG A 512 23.00 6.82 -1.88
CA ARG A 512 23.07 5.74 -2.88
C ARG A 512 21.76 4.99 -3.00
N LEU A 513 21.48 4.53 -4.21
CA LEU A 513 20.36 3.65 -4.53
C LEU A 513 20.88 2.27 -4.94
N ILE A 514 20.37 1.22 -4.30
CA ILE A 514 20.74 -0.18 -4.57
C ILE A 514 19.58 -0.85 -5.31
N ARG A 515 19.86 -1.42 -6.48
CA ARG A 515 18.89 -2.13 -7.32
C ARG A 515 19.33 -3.54 -7.63
N VAL A 516 18.37 -4.42 -7.90
CA VAL A 516 18.60 -5.69 -8.59
C VAL A 516 18.07 -5.60 -10.02
N ARG A 517 18.88 -6.06 -10.98
CA ARG A 517 18.60 -5.96 -12.43
C ARG A 517 18.42 -7.33 -13.09
N TRP A 518 17.41 -7.43 -13.95
CA TRP A 518 17.11 -8.58 -14.80
C TRP A 518 16.99 -8.16 -16.28
N PRO A 519 17.97 -8.51 -17.13
CA PRO A 519 18.00 -8.14 -18.55
C PRO A 519 17.23 -9.13 -19.41
N SER A 520 15.92 -8.92 -19.57
CA SER A 520 15.04 -9.83 -20.31
C SER A 520 15.26 -9.79 -21.83
N ASP A 521 15.15 -10.94 -22.51
CA ASP A 521 15.13 -11.07 -23.97
C ASP A 521 13.72 -10.93 -24.59
N VAL A 522 12.69 -10.55 -23.83
CA VAL A 522 11.34 -10.29 -24.37
C VAL A 522 11.36 -9.10 -25.33
N ARG A 523 10.93 -9.31 -26.58
CA ARG A 523 10.94 -8.30 -27.66
C ARG A 523 9.55 -7.71 -27.88
N GLY A 524 9.48 -6.41 -28.18
CA GLY A 524 8.22 -5.68 -28.39
C GLY A 524 7.29 -5.62 -27.18
N GLY A 525 7.65 -6.22 -26.04
CA GLY A 525 6.90 -6.11 -24.79
C GLY A 525 7.02 -4.72 -24.16
N LEU A 526 5.97 -4.33 -23.45
CA LEU A 526 5.86 -3.10 -22.69
C LEU A 526 5.81 -3.36 -21.18
N PRO A 527 6.12 -2.36 -20.34
CA PRO A 527 6.00 -2.48 -18.89
C PRO A 527 4.56 -2.73 -18.46
N VAL A 528 4.36 -3.75 -17.64
CA VAL A 528 3.08 -4.11 -17.04
C VAL A 528 3.25 -4.15 -15.52
N HIS A 529 2.35 -3.51 -14.79
CA HIS A 529 2.41 -3.39 -13.35
C HIS A 529 1.10 -3.80 -12.72
N GLU A 530 1.18 -4.58 -11.66
CA GLU A 530 0.07 -4.73 -10.74
C GLU A 530 -0.05 -3.49 -9.85
N VAL A 531 -1.27 -3.00 -9.72
CA VAL A 531 -1.67 -1.92 -8.81
C VAL A 531 -2.69 -2.49 -7.80
N ALA A 532 -3.34 -1.67 -6.99
CA ALA A 532 -4.35 -2.19 -6.06
C ALA A 532 -5.52 -2.82 -6.84
N ASP A 533 -5.71 -4.14 -6.76
CA ASP A 533 -6.78 -4.93 -7.41
C ASP A 533 -6.98 -4.70 -8.92
N ALA A 534 -5.91 -4.35 -9.63
CA ALA A 534 -5.90 -4.23 -11.09
C ALA A 534 -4.50 -4.38 -11.69
N VAL A 535 -4.43 -4.51 -13.01
CA VAL A 535 -3.18 -4.55 -13.78
C VAL A 535 -3.23 -3.48 -14.86
N ILE A 536 -2.18 -2.66 -14.95
CA ILE A 536 -2.08 -1.58 -15.95
C ILE A 536 -0.73 -1.55 -16.67
N GLY A 537 -0.74 -0.98 -17.87
CA GLY A 537 0.45 -0.67 -18.65
C GLY A 537 1.06 0.65 -18.19
N ARG A 538 2.39 0.71 -18.15
CA ARG A 538 3.15 1.93 -17.87
C ARG A 538 4.24 2.14 -18.92
N GLY A 539 4.73 3.36 -19.00
CA GLY A 539 5.87 3.70 -19.86
C GLY A 539 7.21 3.18 -19.33
N PHE A 540 8.24 3.21 -20.17
CA PHE A 540 9.61 2.92 -19.73
C PHE A 540 10.17 4.03 -18.83
N GLY A 541 11.15 3.70 -17.99
CA GLY A 541 11.89 4.67 -17.20
C GLY A 541 13.40 4.63 -17.41
N PHE A 542 14.09 5.50 -16.66
CA PHE A 542 15.50 5.86 -16.85
C PHE A 542 16.28 5.59 -15.58
N VAL A 543 17.16 4.58 -15.64
CA VAL A 543 18.00 4.17 -14.51
C VAL A 543 19.29 5.00 -14.46
N GLU A 544 20.02 5.09 -15.57
CA GLU A 544 21.34 5.74 -15.64
C GLU A 544 21.23 7.20 -16.11
N VAL A 545 20.43 7.98 -15.39
CA VAL A 545 20.18 9.38 -15.74
C VAL A 545 20.75 10.32 -14.67
N ASP A 546 21.24 11.48 -15.11
CA ASP A 546 21.64 12.58 -14.23
C ASP A 546 20.42 13.49 -13.97
N SER A 547 19.94 13.47 -12.73
CA SER A 547 18.74 14.20 -12.29
C SER A 547 18.90 15.73 -12.33
N GLU A 548 20.14 16.23 -12.38
CA GLU A 548 20.39 17.66 -12.58
C GLU A 548 20.00 18.08 -14.01
N ARG A 549 20.20 17.18 -14.99
CA ARG A 549 19.91 17.43 -16.42
C ARG A 549 18.51 16.97 -16.81
N PHE A 550 18.11 15.80 -16.34
CA PHE A 550 16.83 15.17 -16.64
C PHE A 550 16.15 14.80 -15.31
N PRO A 551 15.26 15.65 -14.78
CA PRO A 551 14.76 15.55 -13.41
C PRO A 551 13.83 14.35 -13.13
N TRP A 552 13.54 13.51 -14.13
CA TRP A 552 12.50 12.49 -14.05
C TRP A 552 13.06 11.10 -14.38
N THR A 553 13.05 10.18 -13.41
CA THR A 553 13.49 8.79 -13.59
C THR A 553 12.37 7.86 -14.08
N LEU A 554 11.12 8.23 -13.82
CA LEU A 554 9.92 7.46 -14.14
C LEU A 554 9.80 6.08 -13.46
N ASP A 555 10.44 5.91 -12.29
CA ASP A 555 10.19 4.76 -11.42
C ASP A 555 8.75 4.76 -10.91
N ASN A 556 8.16 3.59 -10.74
CA ASN A 556 6.81 3.42 -10.24
C ASN A 556 6.73 2.29 -9.21
N PRO A 557 5.77 2.34 -8.28
CA PRO A 557 5.51 1.23 -7.38
C PRO A 557 4.71 0.13 -8.07
N ALA A 558 5.02 -1.12 -7.78
CA ALA A 558 4.20 -2.28 -8.11
C ALA A 558 3.72 -2.97 -6.84
N ASN A 559 2.45 -3.37 -6.81
CA ASN A 559 1.78 -3.90 -5.62
C ASN A 559 2.44 -5.20 -5.14
N THR A 560 2.39 -6.26 -5.96
CA THR A 560 3.12 -7.52 -5.72
C THR A 560 3.98 -7.98 -6.89
N TRP A 561 3.80 -7.45 -8.11
CA TRP A 561 4.65 -7.81 -9.25
C TRP A 561 4.67 -6.75 -10.36
N PHE A 562 5.75 -6.76 -11.14
CA PHE A 562 5.90 -6.00 -12.39
C PHE A 562 6.63 -6.83 -13.44
N GLY A 563 6.45 -6.49 -14.71
CA GLY A 563 7.00 -7.28 -15.80
C GLY A 563 7.09 -6.56 -17.14
N LEU A 564 7.60 -7.30 -18.12
CA LEU A 564 7.52 -7.01 -19.54
C LEU A 564 6.51 -7.97 -20.18
N GLY A 565 5.59 -7.45 -20.98
CA GLY A 565 4.57 -8.24 -21.67
C GLY A 565 3.66 -7.36 -22.51
N SER A 566 2.36 -7.64 -22.49
CA SER A 566 1.35 -6.87 -23.21
C SER A 566 0.11 -6.67 -22.34
N THR A 567 -0.52 -5.50 -22.40
CA THR A 567 -1.86 -5.28 -21.83
C THR A 567 -2.93 -5.50 -22.88
N ALA A 568 -2.78 -4.84 -24.03
CA ALA A 568 -3.50 -5.08 -25.27
C ALA A 568 -2.55 -5.03 -26.49
N ARG A 569 -3.06 -5.46 -27.65
CA ARG A 569 -2.29 -5.61 -28.89
C ARG A 569 -3.03 -5.00 -30.07
N VAL A 570 -2.29 -4.40 -31.01
CA VAL A 570 -2.81 -4.14 -32.36
C VAL A 570 -2.24 -5.20 -33.30
N ALA A 571 -3.11 -6.04 -33.86
CA ALA A 571 -2.79 -6.94 -34.95
C ALA A 571 -2.79 -6.14 -36.26
N VAL A 572 -1.61 -5.92 -36.83
CA VAL A 572 -1.44 -5.09 -38.03
C VAL A 572 -1.42 -5.99 -39.25
N HIS A 573 -2.38 -5.79 -40.16
CA HIS A 573 -2.49 -6.50 -41.42
C HIS A 573 -2.15 -5.60 -42.60
N ASP A 574 -1.63 -6.16 -43.70
CA ASP A 574 -1.54 -5.44 -44.97
C ASP A 574 -2.90 -5.38 -45.71
N ASP A 575 -2.93 -4.73 -46.88
CA ASP A 575 -4.12 -4.57 -47.71
C ASP A 575 -4.64 -5.89 -48.31
N SER A 576 -3.83 -6.96 -48.29
CA SER A 576 -4.23 -8.33 -48.65
C SER A 576 -4.86 -9.11 -47.49
N GLY A 577 -4.75 -8.60 -46.26
CA GLY A 577 -5.18 -9.26 -45.03
C GLY A 577 -4.09 -10.11 -44.36
N THR A 578 -2.85 -10.10 -44.87
CA THR A 578 -1.73 -10.83 -44.28
C THR A 578 -1.29 -10.15 -42.98
N LEU A 579 -1.17 -10.91 -41.89
CA LEU A 579 -0.67 -10.40 -40.61
C LEU A 579 0.82 -10.02 -40.75
N LEU A 580 1.14 -8.76 -40.52
CA LEU A 580 2.51 -8.24 -40.48
C LEU A 580 3.16 -8.45 -39.10
N GLY A 581 2.36 -8.37 -38.04
CA GLY A 581 2.79 -8.59 -36.66
C GLY A 581 1.78 -8.05 -35.65
N GLN A 582 2.07 -8.27 -34.38
CA GLN A 582 1.31 -7.69 -33.27
C GLN A 582 2.18 -6.69 -32.52
N ARG A 583 1.65 -5.51 -32.22
CA ARG A 583 2.32 -4.50 -31.39
C ARG A 583 1.57 -4.33 -30.08
N ALA A 584 2.28 -4.48 -28.96
CA ALA A 584 1.71 -4.19 -27.65
C ALA A 584 1.51 -2.68 -27.46
N PHE A 585 0.49 -2.30 -26.69
CA PHE A 585 0.27 -0.92 -26.22
C PHE A 585 -0.26 -0.96 -24.78
N GLY A 586 -0.04 0.11 -24.02
CA GLY A 586 -0.40 0.19 -22.59
C GLY A 586 -0.78 1.59 -22.11
N VAL A 587 -0.38 2.64 -22.83
CA VAL A 587 -0.72 4.03 -22.51
C VAL A 587 -1.16 4.76 -23.79
N ALA A 588 -2.44 5.11 -23.87
CA ALA A 588 -3.05 5.69 -25.06
C ALA A 588 -3.40 7.19 -24.91
N GLU A 589 -3.25 7.93 -26.01
CA GLU A 589 -3.97 9.20 -26.21
C GLU A 589 -5.23 8.94 -27.05
N LEU A 590 -6.40 9.35 -26.56
CA LEU A 590 -7.67 9.29 -27.31
C LEU A 590 -8.00 10.67 -27.87
N VAL A 591 -8.00 10.82 -29.19
CA VAL A 591 -8.17 12.10 -29.86
C VAL A 591 -9.55 12.22 -30.48
N TYR A 592 -10.40 13.04 -29.87
CA TYR A 592 -11.74 13.35 -30.36
C TYR A 592 -11.77 14.67 -31.13
N VAL A 593 -12.86 14.95 -31.85
CA VAL A 593 -13.03 16.25 -32.53
C VAL A 593 -13.12 17.41 -31.54
N ASP A 594 -13.90 17.25 -30.48
CA ASP A 594 -14.13 18.24 -29.44
C ASP A 594 -14.55 17.58 -28.11
N TRP A 595 -14.85 18.41 -27.09
CA TRP A 595 -15.21 17.94 -25.75
C TRP A 595 -16.60 17.29 -25.68
N GLU A 596 -17.50 17.58 -26.62
CA GLU A 596 -18.81 16.96 -26.69
C GLU A 596 -18.65 15.50 -27.14
N ALA A 597 -17.93 15.28 -28.24
CA ALA A 597 -17.60 13.94 -28.71
C ALA A 597 -16.79 13.13 -27.69
N ALA A 598 -15.84 13.75 -26.99
CA ALA A 598 -15.07 13.09 -25.93
C ALA A 598 -15.96 12.62 -24.77
N GLY A 599 -16.95 13.42 -24.36
CA GLY A 599 -17.88 13.06 -23.30
C GLY A 599 -18.91 12.00 -23.70
N GLU A 600 -19.36 11.99 -24.97
CA GLU A 600 -20.35 11.03 -25.46
C GLU A 600 -19.75 9.67 -25.84
N LEU A 601 -18.67 9.67 -26.62
CA LEU A 601 -18.07 8.45 -27.16
C LEU A 601 -16.96 7.90 -26.26
N GLY A 602 -16.31 8.77 -25.48
CA GLY A 602 -15.07 8.40 -24.83
C GLY A 602 -15.21 7.55 -23.58
N ALA A 603 -16.30 7.68 -22.83
CA ALA A 603 -16.46 6.97 -21.56
C ALA A 603 -16.48 5.44 -21.74
N PRO A 604 -17.30 4.86 -22.64
CA PRO A 604 -17.29 3.42 -22.88
C PRO A 604 -15.96 2.93 -23.45
N LEU A 605 -15.31 3.71 -24.34
CA LEU A 605 -14.01 3.34 -24.91
C LEU A 605 -12.89 3.36 -23.86
N ALA A 606 -12.81 4.42 -23.06
CA ALA A 606 -11.82 4.55 -22.00
C ALA A 606 -11.99 3.42 -20.96
N ALA A 607 -13.24 3.09 -20.60
CA ALA A 607 -13.55 1.97 -19.70
C ALA A 607 -13.11 0.61 -20.29
N ALA A 608 -13.38 0.35 -21.58
CA ALA A 608 -12.95 -0.89 -22.24
C ALA A 608 -11.41 -1.01 -22.30
N LEU A 609 -10.72 0.08 -22.63
CA LEU A 609 -9.26 0.13 -22.67
C LEU A 609 -8.65 -0.14 -21.29
N VAL A 610 -9.14 0.52 -20.24
CA VAL A 610 -8.56 0.34 -18.90
C VAL A 610 -8.85 -1.04 -18.31
N ARG A 611 -9.96 -1.70 -18.70
CA ARG A 611 -10.19 -3.12 -18.40
C ARG A 611 -9.18 -4.04 -19.10
N ALA A 612 -8.72 -3.67 -20.29
CA ALA A 612 -7.61 -4.36 -20.93
C ALA A 612 -6.24 -4.05 -20.26
N GLY A 613 -6.20 -3.13 -19.30
CA GLY A 613 -4.98 -2.63 -18.65
C GLY A 613 -4.37 -1.41 -19.37
N VAL A 614 -5.05 -0.84 -20.37
CA VAL A 614 -4.56 0.33 -21.12
C VAL A 614 -5.09 1.61 -20.48
N THR A 615 -4.19 2.43 -19.93
CA THR A 615 -4.57 3.74 -19.39
C THR A 615 -4.68 4.76 -20.52
N ALA A 616 -5.65 5.69 -20.43
CA ALA A 616 -5.96 6.58 -21.53
C ALA A 616 -6.16 8.03 -21.09
N THR A 617 -5.56 8.95 -21.85
CA THR A 617 -5.81 10.40 -21.74
C THR A 617 -6.68 10.86 -22.90
N SER A 618 -7.89 11.35 -22.61
CA SER A 618 -8.79 11.91 -23.63
C SER A 618 -8.43 13.36 -23.92
N THR A 619 -8.23 13.66 -25.21
CA THR A 619 -7.85 14.98 -25.74
C THR A 619 -8.73 15.34 -26.95
N ILE A 620 -8.65 16.59 -27.41
CA ILE A 620 -9.42 17.08 -28.57
C ILE A 620 -8.51 17.54 -29.70
N ALA A 621 -8.90 17.41 -30.96
CA ALA A 621 -8.02 17.63 -32.12
C ALA A 621 -7.37 19.03 -32.16
N GLY A 622 -8.05 20.06 -31.67
CA GLY A 622 -7.54 21.44 -31.58
C GLY A 622 -6.77 21.76 -30.29
N GLY A 623 -6.59 20.79 -29.39
CA GLY A 623 -5.96 20.97 -28.08
C GLY A 623 -4.49 20.52 -28.03
N PRO A 624 -3.76 20.84 -26.95
CA PRO A 624 -2.38 20.36 -26.78
C PRO A 624 -2.33 18.83 -26.77
N ARG A 625 -1.24 18.26 -27.31
CA ARG A 625 -1.02 16.81 -27.39
C ARG A 625 -0.40 16.27 -26.10
N TYR A 626 -0.71 15.02 -25.80
CA TYR A 626 -0.08 14.26 -24.73
C TYR A 626 1.28 13.71 -25.19
N GLY A 627 2.32 13.83 -24.36
CA GLY A 627 3.63 13.23 -24.58
C GLY A 627 4.82 14.17 -24.38
N ASP A 628 4.70 15.24 -23.59
CA ASP A 628 5.79 16.17 -23.30
C ASP A 628 6.28 15.96 -21.87
N LEU A 629 7.41 15.28 -21.69
CA LEU A 629 7.92 14.89 -20.37
C LEU A 629 8.30 16.10 -19.48
N GLU A 630 8.41 17.32 -20.03
CA GLU A 630 8.56 18.53 -19.21
C GLU A 630 7.30 18.81 -18.37
N VAL A 631 6.13 18.35 -18.84
CA VAL A 631 4.82 18.59 -18.23
C VAL A 631 4.21 17.31 -17.72
N ASP A 632 4.22 16.26 -18.52
CA ASP A 632 3.52 15.02 -18.28
C ASP A 632 4.34 14.10 -17.36
N SER A 633 3.71 13.53 -16.33
CA SER A 633 4.36 12.55 -15.44
C SER A 633 4.63 11.21 -16.12
N ASN A 634 3.83 10.83 -17.11
CA ASN A 634 4.01 9.63 -17.95
C ASN A 634 3.88 9.99 -19.43
N LEU A 635 4.11 9.04 -20.34
CA LEU A 635 4.11 9.26 -21.78
C LEU A 635 3.25 8.20 -22.50
N PRO A 636 2.57 8.55 -23.61
CA PRO A 636 1.81 7.59 -24.41
C PRO A 636 2.73 6.75 -25.30
N ASP A 637 2.28 5.53 -25.62
CA ASP A 637 2.90 4.63 -26.60
C ASP A 637 2.07 4.46 -27.89
N LEU A 638 0.80 4.92 -27.87
CA LEU A 638 -0.15 4.85 -28.98
C LEU A 638 -1.09 6.06 -28.99
N ARG A 639 -1.47 6.51 -30.19
CA ARG A 639 -2.59 7.43 -30.39
C ARG A 639 -3.75 6.72 -31.06
N ILE A 640 -4.97 6.97 -30.59
CA ILE A 640 -6.21 6.51 -31.22
C ILE A 640 -7.03 7.76 -31.56
N ALA A 641 -7.19 8.05 -32.85
CA ALA A 641 -7.99 9.19 -33.30
C ALA A 641 -9.34 8.73 -33.83
N VAL A 642 -10.40 9.31 -33.28
CA VAL A 642 -11.80 8.98 -33.63
C VAL A 642 -12.32 9.96 -34.68
N GLY A 643 -12.89 9.41 -35.75
CA GLY A 643 -13.50 10.17 -36.84
C GLY A 643 -12.65 10.26 -38.12
N GLY A 644 -13.28 10.67 -39.22
CA GLY A 644 -12.62 10.86 -40.52
C GLY A 644 -11.89 12.21 -40.64
N PRO A 645 -11.07 12.40 -41.71
CA PRO A 645 -10.30 13.62 -41.93
C PRO A 645 -11.16 14.88 -42.15
N ASP A 646 -12.44 14.73 -42.52
CA ASP A 646 -13.35 15.88 -42.68
C ASP A 646 -13.82 16.47 -41.34
N HIS A 647 -13.69 15.71 -40.25
CA HIS A 647 -14.16 16.09 -38.92
C HIS A 647 -13.04 16.21 -37.88
N ASN A 648 -11.99 15.39 -37.99
CA ASN A 648 -10.87 15.39 -37.06
C ASN A 648 -9.60 15.90 -37.75
N SER A 649 -9.11 17.07 -37.32
CA SER A 649 -7.94 17.71 -37.94
C SER A 649 -6.64 16.93 -37.75
N VAL A 650 -6.50 16.17 -36.66
CA VAL A 650 -5.34 15.29 -36.42
C VAL A 650 -5.33 14.14 -37.43
N VAL A 651 -6.51 13.58 -37.74
CA VAL A 651 -6.65 12.56 -38.79
C VAL A 651 -6.33 13.15 -40.15
N ALA A 652 -6.81 14.35 -40.46
CA ALA A 652 -6.49 15.04 -41.71
C ALA A 652 -4.98 15.25 -41.89
N GLU A 653 -4.30 15.71 -40.82
CA GLU A 653 -2.85 15.91 -40.80
C GLU A 653 -2.09 14.60 -40.98
N ALA A 654 -2.43 13.56 -40.22
CA ALA A 654 -1.79 12.25 -40.32
C ALA A 654 -1.92 11.61 -41.71
N LEU A 655 -3.10 11.68 -42.33
CA LEU A 655 -3.32 11.14 -43.67
C LEU A 655 -2.71 12.00 -44.79
N ALA A 656 -2.41 13.27 -44.51
CA ALA A 656 -1.64 14.11 -45.43
C ALA A 656 -0.15 13.71 -45.44
N MET A 657 0.38 13.26 -44.29
CA MET A 657 1.73 12.72 -44.16
C MET A 657 1.85 11.31 -44.75
N ASP A 658 0.81 10.47 -44.59
CA ASP A 658 0.69 9.16 -45.23
C ASP A 658 -0.54 9.06 -46.17
N PRO A 659 -0.40 9.46 -47.44
CA PRO A 659 -1.47 9.34 -48.43
C PRO A 659 -1.89 7.89 -48.73
N ALA A 660 -1.06 6.90 -48.41
CA ALA A 660 -1.41 5.49 -48.60
C ALA A 660 -2.44 5.05 -47.54
N ALA A 661 -2.22 5.41 -46.27
CA ALA A 661 -3.22 5.25 -45.22
C ALA A 661 -4.54 5.95 -45.57
N GLY A 662 -4.48 7.13 -46.19
CA GLY A 662 -5.69 7.85 -46.63
C GLY A 662 -6.46 7.18 -47.79
N ARG A 663 -5.80 6.37 -48.63
CA ARG A 663 -6.48 5.53 -49.62
C ARG A 663 -7.10 4.31 -48.95
N GLU A 664 -6.37 3.71 -48.02
CA GLU A 664 -6.82 2.53 -47.28
C GLU A 664 -8.05 2.83 -46.42
N LEU A 665 -8.06 3.97 -45.73
CA LEU A 665 -9.22 4.43 -44.96
C LEU A 665 -10.48 4.52 -45.83
N ARG A 666 -10.37 5.15 -47.00
CA ARG A 666 -11.50 5.28 -47.94
C ARG A 666 -11.97 3.93 -48.48
N ARG A 667 -11.04 3.01 -48.75
CA ARG A 667 -11.34 1.65 -49.21
C ARG A 667 -12.14 0.89 -48.14
N ARG A 668 -11.64 0.85 -46.90
CA ARG A 668 -12.28 0.17 -45.76
C ARG A 668 -13.66 0.78 -45.45
N LEU A 669 -13.78 2.10 -45.40
CA LEU A 669 -15.08 2.76 -45.21
C LEU A 669 -16.08 2.42 -46.32
N GLY A 670 -15.62 2.29 -47.57
CA GLY A 670 -16.47 1.88 -48.69
C GLY A 670 -16.91 0.41 -48.65
N GLU A 671 -16.09 -0.48 -48.07
CA GLU A 671 -16.35 -1.92 -47.99
C GLU A 671 -17.19 -2.33 -46.77
N SER A 672 -16.83 -1.84 -45.58
CA SER A 672 -17.42 -2.27 -44.30
C SER A 672 -18.19 -1.16 -43.58
N GLY A 673 -18.11 0.11 -44.01
CA GLY A 673 -18.74 1.25 -43.33
C GLY A 673 -18.07 1.67 -42.02
N VAL A 674 -17.09 0.89 -41.55
CA VAL A 674 -16.21 1.16 -40.41
C VAL A 674 -14.77 0.83 -40.81
N ALA A 675 -13.80 1.54 -40.25
CA ALA A 675 -12.39 1.36 -40.57
C ALA A 675 -11.51 1.59 -39.33
N ALA A 676 -10.51 0.71 -39.19
CA ALA A 676 -9.38 0.85 -38.28
C ALA A 676 -8.09 0.80 -39.11
N VAL A 677 -7.44 1.95 -39.29
CA VAL A 677 -6.26 2.09 -40.16
C VAL A 677 -5.04 2.44 -39.31
N TRP A 678 -3.97 1.68 -39.51
CA TRP A 678 -2.69 1.87 -38.84
C TRP A 678 -1.81 2.82 -39.64
N VAL A 679 -1.44 3.94 -39.03
CA VAL A 679 -0.43 4.87 -39.55
C VAL A 679 0.86 4.62 -38.78
N ALA A 680 1.90 4.19 -39.51
CA ALA A 680 3.16 3.80 -38.92
C ALA A 680 3.94 5.03 -38.39
N PRO A 681 4.66 4.89 -37.27
CA PRO A 681 5.58 5.92 -36.81
C PRO A 681 6.85 5.91 -37.68
N ARG A 682 7.60 7.02 -37.64
CA ARG A 682 8.87 7.18 -38.36
C ARG A 682 10.01 6.29 -37.82
N ALA A 683 9.91 5.84 -36.56
CA ALA A 683 10.93 5.11 -35.83
C ALA A 683 10.30 4.20 -34.75
N SER A 684 11.09 3.30 -34.17
CA SER A 684 10.63 2.44 -33.08
C SER A 684 10.34 3.25 -31.81
N LEU A 685 9.44 2.76 -30.96
CA LEU A 685 9.12 3.44 -29.69
C LEU A 685 10.37 3.59 -28.81
N ARG A 686 11.23 2.57 -28.81
CA ARG A 686 12.45 2.52 -27.98
C ARG A 686 13.49 3.56 -28.39
N GLU A 687 13.51 3.98 -29.66
CA GLU A 687 14.38 5.07 -30.15
C GLU A 687 13.87 6.45 -29.74
N GLU A 688 12.55 6.65 -29.69
CA GLU A 688 11.93 7.91 -29.27
C GLU A 688 11.88 8.06 -27.74
N TRP A 689 11.90 6.94 -27.00
CA TRP A 689 11.82 6.93 -25.54
C TRP A 689 13.17 7.23 -24.88
N VAL A 690 13.53 8.52 -24.87
CA VAL A 690 14.78 9.05 -24.31
C VAL A 690 14.53 10.01 -23.13
N PRO A 691 15.52 10.26 -22.26
CA PRO A 691 15.38 11.27 -21.21
C PRO A 691 14.98 12.64 -21.79
N GLY A 692 13.93 13.24 -21.24
CA GLY A 692 13.36 14.50 -21.73
C GLY A 692 12.56 14.40 -23.04
N ALA A 693 12.02 13.22 -23.37
CA ALA A 693 11.25 13.00 -24.59
C ALA A 693 10.08 13.99 -24.77
N ASP A 694 9.90 14.42 -26.02
CA ASP A 694 8.72 15.15 -26.51
C ASP A 694 8.15 14.38 -27.70
N LEU A 695 7.07 13.65 -27.44
CA LEU A 695 6.39 12.74 -28.35
C LEU A 695 5.20 13.40 -29.05
N ARG A 696 4.97 14.71 -28.88
CA ARG A 696 3.76 15.40 -29.39
C ARG A 696 3.65 15.42 -30.90
N ASP A 697 4.78 15.33 -31.61
CA ASP A 697 4.83 15.19 -33.05
C ASP A 697 4.11 13.89 -33.48
N LEU A 698 3.22 14.00 -34.47
CA LEU A 698 2.36 12.90 -34.90
C LEU A 698 3.15 11.77 -35.57
N GLU A 699 4.33 12.03 -36.15
CA GLU A 699 5.16 10.99 -36.78
C GLU A 699 5.95 10.14 -35.76
N ARG A 700 6.01 10.54 -34.48
CA ARG A 700 6.83 9.85 -33.46
C ARG A 700 6.15 8.66 -32.81
N LEU A 701 4.82 8.65 -32.75
CA LEU A 701 4.04 7.54 -32.21
C LEU A 701 3.13 6.98 -33.30
N PRO A 702 2.83 5.67 -33.26
CA PRO A 702 1.82 5.12 -34.14
C PRO A 702 0.46 5.79 -33.89
N LEU A 703 -0.32 5.92 -34.96
CA LEU A 703 -1.68 6.41 -34.91
C LEU A 703 -2.64 5.36 -35.47
N LEU A 704 -3.59 4.94 -34.64
CA LEU A 704 -4.74 4.16 -35.04
C LEU A 704 -5.90 5.09 -35.38
N VAL A 705 -6.26 5.19 -36.65
CA VAL A 705 -7.41 5.98 -37.11
C VAL A 705 -8.65 5.08 -37.09
N VAL A 706 -9.65 5.46 -36.28
CA VAL A 706 -10.89 4.72 -36.07
C VAL A 706 -12.04 5.58 -36.56
N ALA A 707 -12.63 5.20 -37.69
CA ALA A 707 -13.65 6.02 -38.35
C ALA A 707 -14.80 5.17 -38.89
N ASP A 708 -15.98 5.80 -38.98
CA ASP A 708 -17.11 5.31 -39.74
C ASP A 708 -17.62 6.42 -40.68
N THR A 709 -18.73 6.18 -41.38
CA THR A 709 -19.35 7.17 -42.27
C THR A 709 -20.17 8.24 -41.52
N GLY A 710 -20.14 8.27 -40.20
CA GLY A 710 -20.93 9.14 -39.33
C GLY A 710 -20.06 9.86 -38.29
N ASP A 711 -20.51 9.84 -37.04
CA ASP A 711 -19.90 10.53 -35.89
C ASP A 711 -18.79 9.72 -35.20
N GLY A 712 -18.48 8.51 -35.69
CA GLY A 712 -17.50 7.60 -35.09
C GLY A 712 -18.09 6.57 -34.14
N ALA A 713 -19.37 6.63 -33.77
CA ALA A 713 -19.96 5.72 -32.78
C ALA A 713 -19.90 4.24 -33.18
N LYS A 714 -20.10 3.89 -34.46
CA LYS A 714 -20.01 2.50 -34.92
C LYS A 714 -18.57 2.00 -34.90
N ALA A 715 -17.62 2.87 -35.25
CA ALA A 715 -16.21 2.53 -35.24
C ALA A 715 -15.69 2.33 -33.79
N VAL A 716 -16.11 3.17 -32.86
CA VAL A 716 -15.81 3.01 -31.43
C VAL A 716 -16.40 1.71 -30.89
N ASN A 717 -17.66 1.38 -31.20
CA ASN A 717 -18.26 0.11 -30.77
C ASN A 717 -17.54 -1.12 -31.36
N ALA A 718 -17.09 -1.05 -32.62
CA ALA A 718 -16.30 -2.12 -33.23
C ALA A 718 -14.94 -2.28 -32.52
N LEU A 719 -14.27 -1.17 -32.20
CA LEU A 719 -13.02 -1.19 -31.43
C LEU A 719 -13.21 -1.79 -30.02
N ILE A 720 -14.30 -1.44 -29.34
CA ILE A 720 -14.63 -2.01 -28.02
C ILE A 720 -14.83 -3.53 -28.14
N ALA A 721 -15.55 -3.99 -29.17
CA ALA A 721 -15.76 -5.42 -29.40
C ALA A 721 -14.46 -6.17 -29.69
N ASP A 722 -13.52 -5.57 -30.43
CA ASP A 722 -12.19 -6.14 -30.64
C ASP A 722 -11.39 -6.29 -29.32
N LEU A 723 -11.64 -5.44 -28.32
CA LEU A 723 -10.95 -5.52 -27.03
C LEU A 723 -11.39 -6.70 -26.15
N ASP A 724 -12.43 -7.46 -26.52
CA ASP A 724 -12.90 -8.63 -25.76
C ASP A 724 -11.81 -9.71 -25.62
N ASP A 725 -10.90 -9.84 -26.60
CA ASP A 725 -9.72 -10.71 -26.55
C ASP A 725 -8.39 -9.93 -26.38
N PHE A 726 -8.51 -8.63 -26.07
CA PHE A 726 -7.42 -7.66 -25.92
C PHE A 726 -6.60 -7.45 -27.21
N THR A 727 -7.15 -7.72 -28.38
CA THR A 727 -6.47 -7.58 -29.67
C THR A 727 -7.31 -6.79 -30.68
N VAL A 728 -6.85 -5.59 -31.02
CA VAL A 728 -7.46 -4.74 -32.04
C VAL A 728 -6.93 -5.09 -33.43
N SER A 729 -7.82 -5.27 -34.40
CA SER A 729 -7.42 -5.52 -35.78
C SER A 729 -7.33 -4.22 -36.59
N ALA A 730 -6.18 -3.94 -37.20
CA ALA A 730 -5.97 -2.75 -38.02
C ALA A 730 -5.29 -3.07 -39.35
N THR A 731 -5.59 -2.27 -40.39
CA THR A 731 -4.93 -2.39 -41.70
C THR A 731 -3.91 -1.28 -41.90
N ALA A 732 -2.68 -1.63 -42.26
CA ALA A 732 -1.62 -0.69 -42.64
C ALA A 732 -1.48 -0.63 -44.16
N ALA A 733 -1.27 0.57 -44.69
CA ALA A 733 -0.97 0.75 -46.10
C ALA A 733 0.55 0.61 -46.32
N GLY A 734 0.99 -0.25 -47.26
CA GLY A 734 2.39 -0.26 -47.73
C GLY A 734 3.29 -1.44 -47.32
N GLY A 735 2.77 -2.51 -46.71
CA GLY A 735 3.56 -3.73 -46.44
C GLY A 735 4.50 -3.63 -45.23
N GLY A 736 5.59 -4.42 -45.22
CA GLY A 736 6.41 -4.76 -44.03
C GLY A 736 7.16 -3.64 -43.30
N GLU A 737 7.05 -2.37 -43.71
CA GLU A 737 7.59 -1.20 -42.97
C GLU A 737 6.59 -0.65 -41.93
N ALA A 738 5.38 -1.20 -41.85
CA ALA A 738 4.33 -0.75 -40.94
C ALA A 738 4.65 -0.93 -39.43
N LEU A 739 5.60 -1.82 -39.11
CA LEU A 739 6.11 -2.06 -37.76
C LEU A 739 7.64 -1.88 -37.79
N PRO A 740 8.18 -0.81 -37.18
CA PRO A 740 9.62 -0.63 -37.05
C PRO A 740 10.27 -1.84 -36.35
N PRO A 741 11.55 -2.14 -36.65
CA PRO A 741 12.27 -3.23 -35.99
C PRO A 741 12.23 -3.13 -34.47
N GLY A 742 11.84 -4.21 -33.79
CA GLY A 742 11.77 -4.30 -32.33
C GLY A 742 10.42 -3.93 -31.71
N ASP A 743 9.49 -3.35 -32.47
CA ASP A 743 8.14 -3.02 -31.98
C ASP A 743 7.15 -4.21 -32.05
N ALA A 744 7.46 -5.23 -32.84
CA ALA A 744 6.66 -6.46 -32.89
C ALA A 744 6.87 -7.28 -31.61
N TRP A 745 5.78 -7.58 -30.90
CA TRP A 745 5.80 -8.42 -29.72
C TRP A 745 6.05 -9.89 -30.08
N ASP A 746 6.91 -10.55 -29.31
CA ASP A 746 7.32 -11.94 -29.55
C ASP A 746 6.46 -12.99 -28.83
N GLY A 747 5.34 -12.55 -28.23
CA GLY A 747 4.36 -13.45 -27.62
C GLY A 747 4.78 -14.00 -26.26
N HIS A 748 5.69 -13.35 -25.53
CA HIS A 748 6.19 -13.81 -24.23
C HIS A 748 6.15 -12.72 -23.16
N SER A 749 6.19 -13.15 -21.91
CA SER A 749 6.27 -12.30 -20.73
C SER A 749 7.40 -12.71 -19.79
N PHE A 750 7.90 -11.73 -19.03
CA PHE A 750 8.92 -11.90 -18.00
C PHE A 750 8.61 -10.96 -16.84
N ALA A 751 8.49 -11.50 -15.63
CA ALA A 751 8.04 -10.74 -14.46
C ALA A 751 8.88 -11.03 -13.22
N VAL A 752 8.90 -10.05 -12.32
CA VAL A 752 9.47 -10.13 -10.98
C VAL A 752 8.33 -9.96 -9.97
N LEU A 753 8.10 -11.00 -9.17
CA LEU A 753 7.25 -10.92 -7.98
C LEU A 753 8.06 -10.34 -6.83
N ASN A 754 7.48 -9.46 -6.03
CA ASN A 754 8.13 -8.84 -4.88
C ASN A 754 7.31 -9.06 -3.60
N ARG A 755 7.99 -9.03 -2.46
CA ARG A 755 7.37 -8.99 -1.13
C ARG A 755 7.84 -7.73 -0.40
N GLY A 756 6.99 -6.71 -0.40
CA GLY A 756 7.25 -5.45 0.30
C GLY A 756 8.37 -4.60 -0.29
N THR A 757 8.69 -4.79 -1.58
CA THR A 757 9.74 -4.02 -2.28
C THR A 757 9.15 -3.40 -3.55
N PRO A 758 8.31 -2.36 -3.41
CA PRO A 758 7.42 -1.94 -4.48
C PRO A 758 8.11 -1.13 -5.58
N GLY A 759 9.17 -0.38 -5.26
CA GLY A 759 9.83 0.50 -6.23
C GLY A 759 10.48 -0.27 -7.38
N CYS A 760 10.09 0.04 -8.60
CA CYS A 760 10.62 -0.63 -9.79
C CYS A 760 10.60 0.27 -11.03
N VAL A 761 11.39 -0.14 -12.03
CA VAL A 761 11.43 0.50 -13.34
C VAL A 761 11.80 -0.51 -14.41
N VAL A 762 11.18 -0.36 -15.58
CA VAL A 762 11.52 -1.13 -16.76
C VAL A 762 12.11 -0.18 -17.80
N THR A 763 13.31 -0.46 -18.30
CA THR A 763 13.97 0.41 -19.28
C THR A 763 13.55 0.08 -20.71
N SER A 764 13.77 1.01 -21.64
CA SER A 764 13.57 0.78 -23.08
C SER A 764 14.52 -0.25 -23.69
N SER A 765 15.53 -0.75 -22.95
CA SER A 765 16.33 -1.92 -23.36
C SER A 765 15.71 -3.26 -22.93
N GLY A 766 14.68 -3.25 -22.08
CA GLY A 766 14.07 -4.44 -21.49
C GLY A 766 14.73 -4.89 -20.19
N ASP A 767 15.39 -3.99 -19.46
CA ASP A 767 15.88 -4.27 -18.11
C ASP A 767 14.78 -4.05 -17.09
N LEU A 768 14.48 -5.08 -16.30
CA LEU A 768 13.64 -4.96 -15.12
C LEU A 768 14.53 -4.67 -13.91
N CYS A 769 14.34 -3.51 -13.29
CA CYS A 769 15.10 -3.07 -12.14
C CYS A 769 14.18 -2.90 -10.93
N MET A 770 14.40 -3.67 -9.87
CA MET A 770 13.72 -3.51 -8.59
C MET A 770 14.63 -2.75 -7.62
N SER A 771 14.11 -1.71 -6.99
CA SER A 771 14.82 -0.86 -6.02
C SER A 771 14.78 -1.51 -4.64
N LEU A 772 15.92 -2.03 -4.20
CA LEU A 772 16.02 -2.74 -2.92
C LEU A 772 16.02 -1.77 -1.74
N MET A 773 16.93 -0.80 -1.74
CA MET A 773 17.01 0.21 -0.68
C MET A 773 17.75 1.44 -1.18
N ARG A 774 17.61 2.55 -0.44
CA ARG A 774 18.40 3.75 -0.65
C ARG A 774 18.82 4.40 0.65
N SER A 775 19.89 5.18 0.61
CA SER A 775 20.28 6.07 1.70
C SER A 775 20.21 7.52 1.25
N CYS A 776 19.74 8.43 2.11
CA CYS A 776 19.56 9.83 1.75
C CYS A 776 19.92 10.75 2.93
N THR A 777 20.78 11.74 2.69
CA THR A 777 21.18 12.77 3.66
C THR A 777 20.41 14.08 3.54
N GLY A 778 19.62 14.26 2.46
CA GLY A 778 18.83 15.46 2.24
C GLY A 778 17.68 15.60 3.24
N TRP A 779 17.17 16.83 3.36
CA TRP A 779 16.03 17.10 4.25
C TRP A 779 14.83 16.20 3.89
N PRO A 780 14.11 15.64 4.90
CA PRO A 780 14.23 15.84 6.34
C PRO A 780 15.06 14.75 7.07
N SER A 781 15.89 13.99 6.36
CA SER A 781 16.73 12.94 6.96
C SER A 781 17.59 13.46 8.11
N GLY A 782 17.70 12.69 9.20
CA GLY A 782 18.52 13.05 10.35
C GLY A 782 17.93 14.14 11.25
N ILE A 783 16.76 14.70 10.90
CA ILE A 783 16.07 15.68 11.74
C ILE A 783 15.48 14.99 12.96
N TRP A 784 15.65 15.64 14.12
CA TRP A 784 15.08 15.22 15.40
C TRP A 784 14.52 16.46 16.08
N VAL A 785 13.25 16.42 16.49
CA VAL A 785 12.50 17.60 16.94
C VAL A 785 12.78 17.90 18.42
N ASP A 786 12.75 16.88 19.28
CA ASP A 786 12.84 17.05 20.74
C ASP A 786 14.21 16.67 21.32
N PRO A 787 14.98 17.57 21.96
CA PRO A 787 16.28 17.20 22.51
C PRO A 787 16.17 16.20 23.68
N PRO A 788 17.15 15.30 23.84
CA PRO A 788 18.35 15.12 23.02
C PRO A 788 18.08 14.35 21.71
N ARG A 789 18.82 14.70 20.66
CA ARG A 789 18.79 13.98 19.37
C ARG A 789 19.19 12.52 19.57
N ARG A 790 18.47 11.61 18.90
CA ARG A 790 18.87 10.20 18.75
C ARG A 790 19.33 9.92 17.33
N THR A 791 20.17 8.90 17.23
CA THR A 791 20.83 8.42 16.03
C THR A 791 20.88 6.90 16.10
N THR A 792 21.28 6.27 15.01
CA THR A 792 21.74 4.88 15.03
C THR A 792 23.01 4.74 15.91
N PRO A 793 23.41 3.51 16.27
CA PRO A 793 24.58 3.27 17.13
C PRO A 793 25.91 3.83 16.58
N ASP A 794 26.05 3.94 15.26
CA ASP A 794 27.22 4.53 14.60
C ASP A 794 27.20 6.08 14.56
N GLY A 795 26.18 6.71 15.16
CA GLY A 795 26.01 8.16 15.19
C GLY A 795 25.35 8.76 13.93
N SER A 796 24.93 7.93 12.98
CA SER A 796 24.29 8.38 11.74
C SER A 796 22.77 8.55 11.87
N GLY A 797 22.14 9.17 10.86
CA GLY A 797 20.68 9.24 10.79
C GLY A 797 20.08 7.91 10.36
N PHE A 798 18.89 7.59 10.86
CA PHE A 798 18.20 6.34 10.55
C PHE A 798 17.91 6.20 9.05
N GLN A 799 17.68 7.30 8.33
CA GLN A 799 17.44 7.28 6.87
C GLN A 799 18.61 6.74 6.04
N LEU A 800 19.82 6.63 6.61
CA LEU A 800 20.95 6.01 5.91
C LEU A 800 20.82 4.49 5.86
N GLN A 801 19.94 3.89 6.66
CA GLN A 801 19.60 2.47 6.63
C GLN A 801 20.82 1.54 6.82
N ARG A 802 21.77 1.94 7.67
CA ARG A 802 23.04 1.24 7.96
C ARG A 802 22.87 0.07 8.92
N TRP A 803 22.04 -0.88 8.54
CA TRP A 803 21.85 -2.17 9.21
C TRP A 803 21.63 -3.27 8.14
N SER A 804 21.55 -4.53 8.54
CA SER A 804 21.32 -5.63 7.61
C SER A 804 19.88 -5.63 7.09
N HIS A 805 19.70 -5.80 5.79
CA HIS A 805 18.37 -5.91 5.15
C HIS A 805 18.25 -7.20 4.36
N THR A 806 17.06 -7.78 4.33
CA THR A 806 16.73 -8.95 3.49
C THR A 806 15.54 -8.64 2.60
N PHE A 807 15.67 -8.96 1.31
CA PHE A 807 14.67 -8.75 0.27
C PHE A 807 14.29 -10.08 -0.35
N GLU A 808 12.99 -10.36 -0.47
CA GLU A 808 12.45 -11.58 -1.08
C GLU A 808 11.69 -11.25 -2.35
N TYR A 809 12.00 -11.99 -3.42
CA TYR A 809 11.39 -11.83 -4.73
C TYR A 809 11.46 -13.13 -5.52
N ALA A 810 10.70 -13.23 -6.60
CA ALA A 810 10.74 -14.39 -7.49
C ALA A 810 10.72 -13.96 -8.95
N VAL A 811 11.27 -14.80 -9.82
CA VAL A 811 11.19 -14.62 -11.28
C VAL A 811 10.24 -15.64 -11.88
N VAL A 812 9.34 -15.15 -12.73
CA VAL A 812 8.39 -15.94 -13.52
C VAL A 812 8.46 -15.48 -14.97
N ALA A 813 8.41 -16.41 -15.90
CA ALA A 813 8.31 -16.12 -17.32
C ALA A 813 7.39 -17.15 -18.00
N GLY A 814 6.96 -16.85 -19.23
CA GLY A 814 6.12 -17.76 -20.00
C GLY A 814 5.76 -17.24 -21.39
N GLU A 815 5.12 -18.11 -22.16
CA GLU A 815 4.39 -17.73 -23.37
C GLU A 815 3.12 -16.94 -23.00
N GLY A 816 2.68 -16.06 -23.89
CA GLY A 816 1.51 -15.22 -23.68
C GLY A 816 1.77 -13.97 -22.84
N ASP A 817 0.68 -13.28 -22.51
CA ASP A 817 0.72 -12.09 -21.66
C ASP A 817 0.59 -12.44 -20.17
N TRP A 818 0.43 -11.43 -19.33
CA TRP A 818 0.37 -11.61 -17.87
C TRP A 818 -0.86 -12.43 -17.41
N ARG A 819 -1.91 -12.52 -18.22
CA ARG A 819 -3.11 -13.32 -17.95
C ARG A 819 -2.83 -14.80 -18.19
N ASP A 820 -2.15 -15.10 -19.30
CA ASP A 820 -1.73 -16.46 -19.64
C ASP A 820 -0.73 -17.01 -18.60
N GLY A 821 0.12 -16.13 -18.05
CA GLY A 821 1.03 -16.44 -16.94
C GLY A 821 0.38 -16.48 -15.56
N GLU A 822 -0.90 -16.10 -15.44
CA GLU A 822 -1.67 -16.00 -14.19
C GLU A 822 -0.93 -15.15 -13.12
N LEU A 823 -0.30 -14.06 -13.55
CA LEU A 823 0.60 -13.28 -12.68
C LEU A 823 -0.08 -12.68 -11.44
N PRO A 824 -1.32 -12.15 -11.48
CA PRO A 824 -2.01 -11.70 -10.26
C PRO A 824 -2.17 -12.79 -9.22
N ALA A 825 -2.61 -13.99 -9.63
CA ALA A 825 -2.75 -15.13 -8.71
C ALA A 825 -1.40 -15.57 -8.14
N ARG A 826 -0.34 -15.61 -8.96
CA ARG A 826 1.02 -15.94 -8.50
C ARG A 826 1.61 -14.89 -7.54
N GLY A 827 1.38 -13.60 -7.81
CA GLY A 827 1.79 -12.49 -6.96
C GLY A 827 1.11 -12.52 -5.59
N HIS A 828 -0.21 -12.79 -5.59
CA HIS A 828 -0.99 -13.03 -4.38
C HIS A 828 -0.45 -14.25 -3.60
N GLU A 829 -0.28 -15.41 -4.24
CA GLU A 829 0.29 -16.60 -3.59
C GLU A 829 1.68 -16.37 -2.99
N PHE A 830 2.53 -15.63 -3.68
CA PHE A 830 3.87 -15.29 -3.20
C PHE A 830 3.82 -14.39 -1.97
N ASN A 831 2.81 -13.53 -1.84
CA ASN A 831 2.64 -12.66 -0.67
C ASN A 831 1.86 -13.32 0.47
N HIS A 832 1.07 -14.36 0.20
CA HIS A 832 0.35 -15.17 1.18
C HIS A 832 1.02 -16.56 1.32
N PRO A 833 2.15 -16.70 2.05
CA PRO A 833 2.83 -17.99 2.19
C PRO A 833 1.97 -19.05 2.89
N LEU A 834 2.22 -20.33 2.63
CA LEU A 834 1.61 -21.42 3.41
C LEU A 834 2.03 -21.32 4.87
N THR A 835 1.09 -21.51 5.80
CA THR A 835 1.37 -21.59 7.24
C THR A 835 0.96 -22.97 7.77
N ALA A 836 1.43 -23.35 8.95
CA ALA A 836 1.02 -24.62 9.54
C ALA A 836 0.96 -24.60 11.07
N ARG A 837 0.20 -25.52 11.64
CA ARG A 837 0.14 -25.78 13.08
C ARG A 837 0.42 -27.25 13.38
N LEU A 838 1.27 -27.48 14.38
CA LEU A 838 1.53 -28.81 14.91
C LEU A 838 0.36 -29.22 15.79
N ARG A 839 -0.33 -30.29 15.38
CA ARG A 839 -1.48 -30.83 16.10
C ARG A 839 -1.06 -32.10 16.84
N THR A 840 -1.09 -32.05 18.16
CA THR A 840 -0.76 -33.18 19.05
C THR A 840 -1.98 -33.93 19.57
N GLU A 841 -3.14 -33.27 19.63
CA GLU A 841 -4.41 -33.86 20.07
C GLU A 841 -5.56 -33.43 19.15
N ALA A 842 -6.60 -34.27 19.06
CA ALA A 842 -7.83 -34.00 18.32
C ALA A 842 -8.98 -33.73 19.29
N GLU A 843 -9.64 -32.59 19.16
CA GLU A 843 -10.79 -32.23 19.99
C GLU A 843 -12.05 -32.22 19.13
N ASN A 844 -13.01 -33.11 19.41
CA ASN A 844 -14.33 -33.12 18.77
C ASN A 844 -14.26 -32.84 17.26
N PRO A 845 -13.64 -33.74 16.46
CA PRO A 845 -13.28 -33.45 15.08
C PRO A 845 -14.52 -33.19 14.23
N VAL A 846 -14.52 -32.04 13.56
CA VAL A 846 -15.60 -31.60 12.64
C VAL A 846 -15.06 -31.28 11.24
N LEU A 847 -13.74 -31.17 11.09
CA LEU A 847 -13.09 -30.88 9.81
C LEU A 847 -12.43 -32.13 9.21
N PRO A 848 -12.51 -32.33 7.88
CA PRO A 848 -11.79 -33.39 7.20
C PRO A 848 -10.28 -33.11 7.20
N ARG A 849 -9.48 -34.12 6.83
CA ARG A 849 -8.01 -33.97 6.71
C ARG A 849 -7.57 -33.10 5.53
N LYS A 850 -8.40 -32.94 4.50
CA LYS A 850 -8.20 -32.04 3.36
C LYS A 850 -9.54 -31.41 3.03
N GLY A 851 -9.60 -30.09 2.88
CA GLY A 851 -10.83 -29.40 2.50
C GLY A 851 -10.66 -27.89 2.40
N ALA A 852 -11.47 -27.26 1.55
CA ALA A 852 -11.64 -25.82 1.51
C ALA A 852 -12.68 -25.40 2.55
N LEU A 853 -12.43 -24.29 3.25
CA LEU A 853 -13.41 -23.67 4.15
C LEU A 853 -14.18 -22.55 3.45
N LEU A 854 -13.57 -21.88 2.47
CA LEU A 854 -14.24 -20.99 1.53
C LEU A 854 -13.80 -21.39 0.12
N GLN A 855 -14.74 -21.51 -0.82
CA GLN A 855 -14.42 -21.73 -2.24
C GLN A 855 -14.87 -20.50 -3.04
N LEU A 856 -13.96 -19.99 -3.86
CA LEU A 856 -14.19 -18.94 -4.84
C LEU A 856 -13.91 -19.51 -6.23
N GLU A 857 -14.91 -19.46 -7.10
CA GLU A 857 -14.82 -19.96 -8.47
C GLU A 857 -15.17 -18.85 -9.48
N PRO A 858 -14.49 -18.76 -10.63
CA PRO A 858 -13.38 -19.63 -11.06
C PRO A 858 -12.08 -19.36 -10.27
N ALA A 859 -11.47 -20.44 -9.79
CA ALA A 859 -10.24 -20.34 -9.00
C ALA A 859 -9.10 -19.68 -9.79
N GLY A 860 -8.42 -18.70 -9.17
CA GLY A 860 -7.30 -17.97 -9.79
C GLY A 860 -7.70 -16.81 -10.71
N GLU A 861 -8.97 -16.72 -11.11
CA GLU A 861 -9.53 -15.56 -11.85
C GLU A 861 -10.25 -14.56 -10.92
N VAL A 862 -10.59 -15.01 -9.71
CA VAL A 862 -11.19 -14.20 -8.66
C VAL A 862 -10.37 -14.37 -7.36
N LEU A 863 -9.90 -13.26 -6.81
CA LEU A 863 -9.12 -13.22 -5.57
C LEU A 863 -9.95 -12.63 -4.43
N LEU A 864 -9.60 -12.98 -3.19
CA LEU A 864 -10.29 -12.55 -1.98
C LEU A 864 -9.54 -11.37 -1.39
N ASP A 865 -10.26 -10.29 -1.11
CA ASP A 865 -9.73 -9.08 -0.49
C ASP A 865 -10.06 -9.02 1.00
N ALA A 866 -11.26 -9.49 1.38
CA ALA A 866 -11.71 -9.54 2.76
C ALA A 866 -12.71 -10.65 3.02
N LEU A 867 -12.55 -11.31 4.17
CA LEU A 867 -13.54 -12.20 4.76
C LEU A 867 -13.68 -11.84 6.24
N LYS A 868 -14.80 -11.22 6.61
CA LYS A 868 -15.00 -10.72 7.99
C LYS A 868 -16.47 -10.75 8.42
N PRO A 869 -16.81 -10.57 9.70
CA PRO A 869 -18.18 -10.34 10.13
C PRO A 869 -18.79 -9.11 9.45
N ALA A 870 -20.10 -9.13 9.23
CA ALA A 870 -20.81 -7.96 8.72
C ALA A 870 -20.87 -6.83 9.75
N GLY A 871 -20.61 -5.61 9.27
CA GLY A 871 -20.48 -4.40 10.06
C GLY A 871 -19.07 -4.18 10.63
N SER A 872 -18.86 -2.94 11.11
CA SER A 872 -17.69 -2.55 11.89
C SER A 872 -18.13 -1.67 13.06
N PRO A 873 -18.72 -2.26 14.12
CA PRO A 873 -19.35 -1.49 15.20
C PRO A 873 -18.41 -0.49 15.90
N LEU A 874 -17.15 -0.88 16.15
CA LEU A 874 -16.15 -0.02 16.79
C LEU A 874 -15.79 1.22 15.96
N ALA A 875 -15.92 1.16 14.63
CA ALA A 875 -15.68 2.30 13.74
C ALA A 875 -16.67 3.46 13.99
N ARG A 876 -17.87 3.15 14.46
CA ARG A 876 -18.96 4.09 14.74
C ARG A 876 -19.27 4.27 16.23
N GLY A 877 -18.38 3.81 17.12
CA GLY A 877 -18.57 3.91 18.57
C GLY A 877 -19.73 3.06 19.12
N SER A 878 -20.12 1.98 18.44
CA SER A 878 -21.18 1.09 18.90
C SER A 878 -20.66 0.04 19.88
N VAL A 879 -21.47 -0.32 20.89
CA VAL A 879 -21.15 -1.43 21.83
C VAL A 879 -21.48 -2.81 21.28
N GLU A 880 -22.12 -2.88 20.11
CA GLU A 880 -22.38 -4.16 19.45
C GLU A 880 -21.07 -4.86 19.11
N ARG A 881 -21.01 -6.16 19.31
CA ARG A 881 -19.84 -6.96 18.91
C ARG A 881 -19.96 -7.41 17.48
N ALA A 882 -18.83 -7.51 16.80
CA ALA A 882 -18.76 -8.16 15.50
C ALA A 882 -19.05 -9.66 15.67
N ASP A 883 -20.00 -10.18 14.91
CA ASP A 883 -20.49 -11.56 15.04
C ASP A 883 -20.68 -12.19 13.66
N PRO A 884 -19.77 -13.11 13.25
CA PRO A 884 -19.90 -13.83 11.98
C PRO A 884 -21.25 -14.55 11.81
N GLY A 885 -21.90 -14.96 12.90
CA GLY A 885 -23.19 -15.65 12.87
C GLY A 885 -24.36 -14.77 12.41
N ARG A 886 -24.21 -13.43 12.47
CA ARG A 886 -25.22 -12.47 12.01
C ARG A 886 -25.08 -12.09 10.54
N GLY A 887 -23.95 -12.41 9.94
CA GLY A 887 -23.64 -12.08 8.55
C GLY A 887 -22.13 -12.01 8.33
N VAL A 888 -21.72 -12.30 7.10
CA VAL A 888 -20.31 -12.33 6.68
C VAL A 888 -20.14 -11.43 5.47
N VAL A 889 -19.15 -10.55 5.50
CA VAL A 889 -18.68 -9.78 4.37
C VAL A 889 -17.66 -10.62 3.61
N ILE A 890 -17.91 -10.80 2.32
CA ILE A 890 -17.00 -11.45 1.39
C ILE A 890 -16.72 -10.45 0.28
N ARG A 891 -15.47 -10.00 0.20
CA ARG A 891 -15.02 -9.08 -0.82
C ARG A 891 -13.99 -9.73 -1.71
N MET A 892 -14.18 -9.56 -3.00
CA MET A 892 -13.38 -10.20 -4.02
C MET A 892 -13.27 -9.31 -5.24
N HIS A 893 -12.26 -9.57 -6.06
CA HIS A 893 -12.09 -8.89 -7.34
C HIS A 893 -11.72 -9.85 -8.47
N GLU A 894 -12.13 -9.48 -9.67
CA GLU A 894 -11.71 -10.12 -10.92
C GLU A 894 -10.32 -9.63 -11.32
N VAL A 895 -9.44 -10.53 -11.79
CA VAL A 895 -8.02 -10.18 -12.02
C VAL A 895 -7.58 -10.13 -13.47
N ASN A 896 -8.35 -10.63 -14.43
CA ASN A 896 -7.93 -10.76 -15.83
C ASN A 896 -8.45 -9.61 -16.72
N GLY A 897 -9.27 -8.70 -16.18
CA GLY A 897 -9.92 -7.65 -16.97
C GLY A 897 -11.07 -8.16 -17.84
N ARG A 898 -11.62 -9.35 -17.55
CA ARG A 898 -12.74 -9.96 -18.29
C ARG A 898 -14.00 -10.06 -17.44
N GLU A 899 -15.15 -10.25 -18.09
CA GLU A 899 -16.37 -10.59 -17.36
C GLU A 899 -16.28 -12.05 -16.87
N VAL A 900 -16.57 -12.26 -15.58
CA VAL A 900 -16.61 -13.58 -14.97
C VAL A 900 -17.85 -13.74 -14.10
N ARG A 901 -18.36 -14.96 -13.98
CA ARG A 901 -19.41 -15.29 -13.02
C ARG A 901 -18.79 -15.91 -11.78
N ALA A 902 -18.62 -15.09 -10.75
CA ALA A 902 -18.05 -15.51 -9.48
C ALA A 902 -19.07 -16.30 -8.65
N SER A 903 -18.65 -17.44 -8.08
CA SER A 903 -19.44 -18.25 -7.16
C SER A 903 -18.71 -18.44 -5.85
N VAL A 904 -19.42 -18.22 -4.73
CA VAL A 904 -18.87 -18.28 -3.38
C VAL A 904 -19.59 -19.33 -2.54
N ARG A 905 -18.84 -20.28 -2.00
CA ARG A 905 -19.33 -21.32 -1.09
C ARG A 905 -18.60 -21.23 0.24
N GLY A 906 -19.37 -21.11 1.33
CA GLY A 906 -18.85 -21.08 2.69
C GLY A 906 -18.61 -22.45 3.30
N PRO A 907 -18.12 -22.48 4.56
CA PRO A 907 -17.91 -23.73 5.29
C PRO A 907 -19.24 -24.38 5.69
N LEU A 908 -20.29 -23.56 5.78
CA LEU A 908 -21.69 -23.95 5.90
C LEU A 908 -22.44 -23.37 4.70
N ALA A 909 -23.56 -23.99 4.32
CA ALA A 909 -24.43 -23.45 3.27
C ALA A 909 -24.93 -22.05 3.64
N TRP A 910 -24.85 -21.12 2.69
CA TRP A 910 -25.47 -19.81 2.83
C TRP A 910 -26.99 -19.96 2.77
N THR A 911 -27.70 -19.24 3.64
CA THR A 911 -29.18 -19.24 3.67
C THR A 911 -29.77 -18.08 2.86
N GLY A 912 -28.95 -17.10 2.53
CA GLY A 912 -29.29 -15.91 1.76
C GLY A 912 -28.07 -14.99 1.64
N GLY A 913 -28.21 -13.90 0.89
CA GLY A 913 -27.24 -12.82 0.91
C GLY A 913 -27.72 -11.60 0.14
N ALA A 914 -26.86 -10.61 0.00
CA ALA A 914 -27.06 -9.47 -0.87
C ALA A 914 -25.73 -9.00 -1.44
N ARG A 915 -25.74 -8.49 -2.67
CA ARG A 915 -24.66 -7.65 -3.17
C ARG A 915 -24.64 -6.37 -2.36
N ALA A 916 -23.48 -5.86 -2.01
CA ALA A 916 -23.30 -4.63 -1.24
C ALA A 916 -22.20 -3.76 -1.84
N ASP A 917 -22.17 -2.52 -1.40
CA ASP A 917 -21.03 -1.65 -1.64
C ASP A 917 -19.86 -1.95 -0.68
N VAL A 918 -18.71 -1.31 -0.92
CA VAL A 918 -17.51 -1.42 -0.08
C VAL A 918 -17.70 -0.94 1.37
N LEU A 919 -18.78 -0.21 1.69
CA LEU A 919 -19.15 0.18 3.06
C LEU A 919 -20.19 -0.75 3.67
N GLU A 920 -20.48 -1.86 3.01
CA GLU A 920 -21.37 -2.92 3.48
C GLU A 920 -22.85 -2.51 3.51
N THR A 921 -23.24 -1.54 2.68
CA THR A 921 -24.65 -1.19 2.46
C THR A 921 -25.30 -2.20 1.52
N PRO A 922 -26.36 -2.91 1.95
CA PRO A 922 -27.01 -3.93 1.12
C PRO A 922 -27.74 -3.34 -0.09
N GLY A 923 -27.55 -3.98 -1.24
CA GLY A 923 -28.23 -3.71 -2.51
C GLY A 923 -29.09 -4.89 -2.96
N GLU A 924 -28.78 -5.47 -4.12
CA GLU A 924 -29.56 -6.55 -4.73
C GLU A 924 -29.51 -7.85 -3.89
N PRO A 925 -30.66 -8.47 -3.56
CA PRO A 925 -30.68 -9.73 -2.82
C PRO A 925 -30.17 -10.90 -3.68
N LEU A 926 -29.43 -11.81 -3.05
CA LEU A 926 -28.87 -13.01 -3.65
C LEU A 926 -29.48 -14.25 -2.98
N ALA A 927 -30.02 -15.15 -3.81
CA ALA A 927 -30.52 -16.44 -3.36
C ALA A 927 -29.43 -17.51 -3.57
N PRO A 928 -29.21 -18.39 -2.58
CA PRO A 928 -28.27 -19.48 -2.73
C PRO A 928 -28.75 -20.51 -3.75
N ASP A 929 -27.81 -21.17 -4.45
CA ASP A 929 -28.10 -22.30 -5.32
C ASP A 929 -28.47 -23.57 -4.53
N ALA A 930 -28.74 -24.68 -5.24
CA ALA A 930 -29.09 -25.96 -4.62
C ALA A 930 -28.00 -26.53 -3.70
N GLN A 931 -26.78 -26.03 -3.81
CA GLN A 931 -25.63 -26.41 -3.02
C GLN A 931 -25.27 -25.34 -1.98
N GLY A 932 -26.06 -24.28 -1.82
CA GLY A 932 -25.84 -23.24 -0.82
C GLY A 932 -24.78 -22.18 -1.20
N ALA A 933 -24.42 -22.05 -2.48
CA ALA A 933 -23.46 -21.04 -2.96
C ALA A 933 -24.17 -19.77 -3.46
N LEU A 934 -23.51 -18.62 -3.32
CA LEU A 934 -23.98 -17.32 -3.84
C LEU A 934 -23.21 -16.99 -5.12
N THR A 935 -23.90 -16.50 -6.14
CA THR A 935 -23.29 -16.21 -7.45
C THR A 935 -23.56 -14.79 -7.88
N ILE A 936 -22.53 -14.10 -8.39
CA ILE A 936 -22.63 -12.75 -8.95
C ILE A 936 -21.83 -12.62 -10.26
N PRO A 937 -22.29 -11.81 -11.23
CA PRO A 937 -21.44 -11.39 -12.34
C PRO A 937 -20.46 -10.31 -11.86
N LEU A 938 -19.22 -10.38 -12.33
CA LEU A 938 -18.18 -9.39 -12.15
C LEU A 938 -17.70 -8.94 -13.53
N ASN A 939 -17.57 -7.64 -13.72
CA ASN A 939 -16.85 -7.08 -14.86
C ASN A 939 -15.33 -7.12 -14.62
N GLY A 940 -14.56 -6.83 -15.67
CA GLY A 940 -13.10 -6.75 -15.57
C GLY A 940 -12.64 -5.79 -14.47
N PHE A 941 -11.75 -6.26 -13.59
CA PHE A 941 -11.23 -5.57 -12.40
C PHE A 941 -12.31 -5.03 -11.44
N GLU A 942 -13.52 -5.58 -11.47
CA GLU A 942 -14.56 -5.18 -10.54
C GLU A 942 -14.27 -5.74 -9.14
N VAL A 943 -14.15 -4.83 -8.16
CA VAL A 943 -14.17 -5.17 -6.73
C VAL A 943 -15.61 -5.24 -6.28
N ALA A 944 -16.04 -6.41 -5.80
CA ALA A 944 -17.43 -6.66 -5.39
C ALA A 944 -17.51 -7.15 -3.95
N THR A 945 -18.57 -6.73 -3.26
CA THR A 945 -18.87 -7.13 -1.88
C THR A 945 -20.18 -7.92 -1.83
N ILE A 946 -20.16 -9.06 -1.14
CA ILE A 946 -21.34 -9.85 -0.78
C ILE A 946 -21.51 -9.85 0.74
N LEU A 947 -22.74 -9.60 1.19
CA LEU A 947 -23.18 -9.87 2.55
C LEU A 947 -23.85 -11.24 2.58
N ALA A 948 -23.11 -12.27 2.99
CA ALA A 948 -23.60 -13.64 3.05
C ALA A 948 -24.24 -13.92 4.42
N THR A 949 -25.37 -14.62 4.43
CA THR A 949 -26.05 -15.06 5.66
C THR A 949 -25.71 -16.53 5.92
N PRO A 950 -24.95 -16.86 6.97
CA PRO A 950 -24.64 -18.25 7.29
C PRO A 950 -25.87 -19.01 7.81
N THR A 951 -25.77 -20.34 7.85
CA THR A 951 -26.65 -21.15 8.70
C THR A 951 -26.27 -20.91 10.18
N GLU A 952 -27.25 -20.86 11.08
CA GLU A 952 -27.09 -20.53 12.51
C GLU A 952 -25.84 -21.20 13.13
N ALA A 953 -24.85 -20.39 13.52
CA ALA A 953 -23.58 -20.82 14.09
C ALA A 953 -23.54 -20.58 15.61
N ALA A 954 -22.78 -21.39 16.34
CA ALA A 954 -22.59 -21.20 17.77
C ALA A 954 -21.75 -19.92 18.02
N VAL A 955 -22.30 -18.98 18.79
CA VAL A 955 -21.64 -17.71 19.10
C VAL A 955 -21.01 -17.80 20.50
N SER A 956 -19.73 -17.42 20.60
CA SER A 956 -19.10 -17.20 21.89
C SER A 956 -19.27 -15.75 22.32
N PRO A 957 -19.73 -15.48 23.56
CA PRO A 957 -19.81 -14.13 24.12
C PRO A 957 -18.48 -13.64 24.70
N GLU A 958 -17.37 -14.36 24.50
CA GLU A 958 -16.06 -13.95 24.99
C GLU A 958 -15.40 -12.94 24.03
N PRO A 959 -14.56 -12.00 24.51
CA PRO A 959 -14.01 -10.89 23.72
C PRO A 959 -12.86 -11.28 22.76
N GLY A 960 -12.55 -12.57 22.62
CA GLY A 960 -11.44 -13.06 21.81
C GLY A 960 -10.06 -12.81 22.42
N ILE A 961 -9.02 -13.31 21.76
CA ILE A 961 -7.63 -13.11 22.17
C ILE A 961 -7.24 -11.63 22.05
N ALA A 962 -6.32 -11.18 22.91
CA ALA A 962 -5.76 -9.82 22.88
C ALA A 962 -6.77 -8.66 23.00
N ALA A 963 -7.93 -8.88 23.64
CA ALA A 963 -9.00 -7.89 23.78
C ALA A 963 -8.64 -6.60 24.55
N HIS A 964 -7.58 -6.62 25.36
CA HIS A 964 -7.17 -5.49 26.21
C HIS A 964 -5.73 -5.06 25.91
N GLU A 965 -5.42 -3.80 26.19
CA GLU A 965 -4.05 -3.27 26.10
C GLU A 965 -3.10 -4.03 27.05
N PRO A 966 -1.90 -4.42 26.59
CA PRO A 966 -0.93 -5.15 27.41
C PRO A 966 -0.36 -4.30 28.56
N ALA A 967 -0.47 -2.97 28.46
CA ALA A 967 -0.06 -2.03 29.48
C ALA A 967 -1.26 -1.30 30.09
N GLN A 968 -1.35 -1.28 31.42
CA GLN A 968 -2.41 -0.62 32.20
C GLN A 968 -1.81 0.29 33.27
N PRO A 969 -2.48 1.40 33.64
CA PRO A 969 -3.69 1.95 33.02
C PRO A 969 -3.40 2.59 31.66
N ILE A 970 -4.46 2.80 30.88
CA ILE A 970 -4.45 3.47 29.59
C ILE A 970 -4.55 4.97 29.81
N HIS A 971 -3.58 5.73 29.30
CA HIS A 971 -3.63 7.19 29.34
C HIS A 971 -4.67 7.70 28.35
N THR A 972 -5.63 8.49 28.82
CA THR A 972 -6.67 9.10 28.00
C THR A 972 -6.07 10.07 26.97
N ARG A 973 -4.94 10.71 27.32
CA ARG A 973 -4.14 11.55 26.43
C ARG A 973 -3.03 10.75 25.72
N TYR A 974 -3.32 9.53 25.29
CA TYR A 974 -2.37 8.61 24.65
C TYR A 974 -1.60 9.23 23.46
N TRP A 975 -2.22 10.19 22.75
CA TRP A 975 -1.59 10.87 21.61
C TRP A 975 -0.37 11.70 22.02
N LEU A 976 -0.26 12.13 23.28
CA LEU A 976 0.94 12.80 23.81
C LEU A 976 2.12 11.84 23.99
N HIS A 977 1.90 10.53 23.91
CA HIS A 977 2.94 9.50 23.94
C HIS A 977 3.35 9.04 22.54
N ASN A 978 2.81 9.69 21.48
CA ASN A 978 3.01 9.29 20.08
C ASN A 978 2.73 7.79 19.87
N SER A 979 1.68 7.24 20.47
CA SER A 979 1.36 5.79 20.45
C SER A 979 0.50 5.35 19.25
N GLY A 980 0.30 6.24 18.28
CA GLY A 980 -0.49 5.99 17.07
C GLY A 980 -1.98 6.26 17.26
N PRO A 981 -2.90 5.43 16.71
CA PRO A 981 -4.34 5.57 16.86
C PRO A 981 -4.83 5.17 18.26
N ALA A 982 -6.12 5.38 18.51
CA ALA A 982 -6.76 5.09 19.80
C ALA A 982 -6.44 3.67 20.35
N PRO A 983 -6.36 3.51 21.68
CA PRO A 983 -6.25 2.21 22.34
C PRO A 983 -7.38 1.22 21.98
N ARG A 984 -7.14 -0.07 22.22
CA ARG A 984 -8.08 -1.18 21.95
C ARG A 984 -9.48 -0.89 22.52
N GLY A 985 -10.48 -1.08 21.67
CA GLY A 985 -11.87 -0.72 21.96
C GLY A 985 -12.25 0.72 21.62
N ASN A 986 -11.35 1.51 21.02
CA ASN A 986 -11.60 2.87 20.53
C ASN A 986 -12.06 3.87 21.62
N MET A 987 -11.46 3.77 22.83
CA MET A 987 -11.71 4.64 24.00
C MET A 987 -13.20 4.97 24.24
N PRO A 988 -14.03 3.98 24.59
CA PRO A 988 -15.49 4.15 24.72
C PRO A 988 -15.90 5.15 25.80
N VAL A 989 -15.08 5.31 26.84
CA VAL A 989 -15.26 6.30 27.91
C VAL A 989 -13.93 6.91 28.26
N THR A 990 -13.92 8.23 28.44
CA THR A 990 -12.70 9.00 28.71
C THR A 990 -12.88 9.90 29.93
N VAL A 991 -11.78 10.13 30.65
CA VAL A 991 -11.68 11.13 31.73
C VAL A 991 -10.61 12.14 31.37
N PHE A 992 -10.91 13.42 31.49
CA PHE A 992 -9.95 14.51 31.30
C PHE A 992 -9.98 15.45 32.48
N VAL A 993 -8.81 15.88 32.93
CA VAL A 993 -8.67 16.89 33.98
C VAL A 993 -7.98 18.13 33.42
N SER A 994 -8.48 19.31 33.77
CA SER A 994 -7.99 20.60 33.28
C SER A 994 -7.94 21.66 34.39
N PRO A 995 -6.89 22.50 34.47
CA PRO A 995 -5.70 22.52 33.61
C PRO A 995 -4.78 21.30 33.86
N THR A 996 -3.87 21.01 32.92
CA THR A 996 -2.94 19.86 32.99
C THR A 996 -1.78 20.06 33.98
N ALA A 997 -1.63 21.27 34.51
CA ALA A 997 -0.71 21.59 35.59
C ALA A 997 -1.30 22.67 36.50
N LEU A 998 -1.10 22.52 37.82
CA LEU A 998 -1.55 23.46 38.84
C LEU A 998 -0.41 23.79 39.80
N THR A 999 -0.23 25.07 40.11
CA THR A 999 0.66 25.49 41.21
C THR A 999 -0.09 25.47 42.52
N VAL A 1000 0.44 24.74 43.50
CA VAL A 1000 -0.23 24.41 44.77
C VAL A 1000 0.47 25.11 45.93
N SER A 1001 -0.15 26.18 46.44
CA SER A 1001 0.22 26.85 47.70
C SER A 1001 -0.88 26.75 48.77
N GLY A 1002 -1.96 26.03 48.45
CA GLY A 1002 -3.18 25.84 49.23
C GLY A 1002 -4.17 24.97 48.42
N PRO A 1003 -5.46 24.90 48.81
CA PRO A 1003 -6.47 24.21 48.02
C PRO A 1003 -6.55 24.73 46.59
N VAL A 1004 -6.51 23.83 45.60
CA VAL A 1004 -6.64 24.14 44.17
C VAL A 1004 -7.75 23.30 43.55
N THR A 1005 -8.46 23.85 42.58
CA THR A 1005 -9.56 23.15 41.89
C THR A 1005 -9.20 22.87 40.44
N ALA A 1006 -9.52 21.66 39.97
CA ALA A 1006 -9.45 21.27 38.57
C ALA A 1006 -10.85 20.88 38.06
N THR A 1007 -11.11 21.13 36.78
CA THR A 1007 -12.31 20.64 36.09
C THR A 1007 -12.07 19.21 35.61
N VAL A 1008 -12.99 18.31 35.96
CA VAL A 1008 -13.02 16.92 35.51
C VAL A 1008 -14.12 16.79 34.46
N ARG A 1009 -13.74 16.39 33.25
CA ARG A 1009 -14.66 16.05 32.16
C ARG A 1009 -14.68 14.54 32.00
N ILE A 1010 -15.88 13.98 31.95
CA ILE A 1010 -16.09 12.56 31.63
C ILE A 1010 -16.92 12.54 30.36
N ALA A 1011 -16.49 11.82 29.33
CA ALA A 1011 -17.19 11.74 28.05
C ALA A 1011 -17.38 10.28 27.63
N SER A 1012 -18.54 10.03 27.00
CA SER A 1012 -18.88 8.76 26.38
C SER A 1012 -18.74 8.90 24.87
N GLU A 1013 -17.86 8.10 24.26
CA GLU A 1013 -17.74 7.99 22.81
C GLU A 1013 -18.74 6.95 22.24
N LEU A 1014 -19.51 6.29 23.11
CA LEU A 1014 -20.55 5.34 22.71
C LEU A 1014 -21.72 6.04 22.02
N THR A 1015 -22.16 5.54 20.87
CA THR A 1015 -23.22 6.15 20.04
C THR A 1015 -24.59 5.53 20.24
N ASP A 1016 -24.67 4.32 20.83
CA ASP A 1016 -25.90 3.53 20.92
C ASP A 1016 -26.25 3.04 22.34
N ALA A 1017 -25.36 3.21 23.31
CA ALA A 1017 -25.56 2.75 24.69
C ALA A 1017 -25.23 3.82 25.73
N PRO A 1018 -26.02 3.93 26.82
CA PRO A 1018 -25.64 4.74 27.97
C PRO A 1018 -24.51 4.06 28.75
N VAL A 1019 -23.75 4.85 29.51
CA VAL A 1019 -22.67 4.35 30.36
C VAL A 1019 -22.68 5.03 31.73
N SER A 1020 -22.35 4.27 32.76
CA SER A 1020 -22.24 4.77 34.13
C SER A 1020 -21.09 4.11 34.86
N GLY A 1021 -20.49 4.85 35.78
CA GLY A 1021 -19.38 4.36 36.59
C GLY A 1021 -18.95 5.40 37.61
N THR A 1022 -17.73 5.25 38.10
CA THR A 1022 -17.13 6.16 39.09
C THR A 1022 -15.74 6.54 38.63
N VAL A 1023 -15.42 7.83 38.71
CA VAL A 1023 -14.03 8.31 38.65
C VAL A 1023 -13.46 8.33 40.06
N THR A 1024 -12.31 7.70 40.25
CA THR A 1024 -11.55 7.72 41.50
C THR A 1024 -10.34 8.62 41.36
N PHE A 1025 -10.01 9.40 42.39
CA PHE A 1025 -8.82 10.26 42.39
C PHE A 1025 -7.71 9.69 43.27
N GLU A 1026 -6.53 9.47 42.68
CA GLU A 1026 -5.30 9.14 43.40
C GLU A 1026 -4.49 10.43 43.61
N ALA A 1027 -4.63 11.02 44.80
CA ALA A 1027 -3.85 12.17 45.25
C ALA A 1027 -2.54 11.74 45.93
N PRO A 1028 -1.56 12.64 46.07
CA PRO A 1028 -0.31 12.33 46.76
C PRO A 1028 -0.56 11.92 48.22
N THR A 1029 0.33 11.10 48.78
CA THR A 1029 0.20 10.62 50.17
C THR A 1029 0.06 11.79 51.15
N GLY A 1030 -1.02 11.78 51.95
CA GLY A 1030 -1.32 12.84 52.93
C GLY A 1030 -2.09 14.04 52.39
N TRP A 1031 -2.42 14.07 51.10
CA TRP A 1031 -3.26 15.09 50.46
C TRP A 1031 -4.72 14.65 50.43
N LEU A 1032 -5.65 15.60 50.36
CA LEU A 1032 -7.09 15.33 50.23
C LEU A 1032 -7.56 15.72 48.83
N ALA A 1033 -8.35 14.86 48.19
CA ALA A 1033 -9.10 15.16 46.97
C ALA A 1033 -10.60 15.10 47.27
N GLU A 1034 -11.33 16.19 47.01
CA GLU A 1034 -12.76 16.31 47.28
C GLU A 1034 -13.53 16.67 46.00
N PRO A 1035 -14.52 15.85 45.57
CA PRO A 1035 -14.87 14.56 46.15
C PRO A 1035 -13.78 13.48 45.89
N ALA A 1036 -13.65 12.49 46.77
CA ALA A 1036 -12.71 11.39 46.60
C ALA A 1036 -13.11 10.43 45.46
N GLU A 1037 -14.41 10.33 45.22
CA GLU A 1037 -15.03 9.57 44.13
C GLU A 1037 -16.11 10.41 43.47
N LEU A 1038 -16.17 10.36 42.14
CA LEU A 1038 -17.12 11.11 41.33
C LEU A 1038 -17.96 10.13 40.48
N PRO A 1039 -19.19 9.81 40.88
CA PRO A 1039 -20.07 8.97 40.07
C PRO A 1039 -20.54 9.73 38.82
N TYR A 1040 -20.72 9.00 37.73
CA TYR A 1040 -21.24 9.52 36.47
C TYR A 1040 -22.28 8.58 35.85
N ALA A 1041 -23.22 9.16 35.12
CA ALA A 1041 -24.15 8.47 34.25
C ALA A 1041 -24.37 9.33 33.00
N LEU A 1042 -23.99 8.81 31.84
CA LEU A 1042 -24.00 9.50 30.55
C LEU A 1042 -24.91 8.74 29.58
N GLY A 1043 -25.71 9.48 28.82
CA GLY A 1043 -26.36 8.92 27.62
C GLY A 1043 -25.35 8.75 26.48
N PRO A 1044 -25.76 8.14 25.35
CA PRO A 1044 -24.93 8.05 24.15
C PRO A 1044 -24.41 9.43 23.71
N GLY A 1045 -23.12 9.54 23.39
CA GLY A 1045 -22.42 10.79 23.05
C GLY A 1045 -22.40 11.85 24.17
N GLY A 1046 -22.82 11.49 25.38
CA GLY A 1046 -22.96 12.41 26.50
C GLY A 1046 -21.64 12.74 27.16
N PHE A 1047 -21.58 13.89 27.83
CA PHE A 1047 -20.46 14.26 28.70
C PHE A 1047 -20.97 14.93 29.98
N SER A 1048 -20.17 14.87 31.04
CA SER A 1048 -20.38 15.60 32.29
C SER A 1048 -19.15 16.42 32.65
N LEU A 1049 -19.38 17.58 33.27
CA LEU A 1049 -18.34 18.40 33.88
C LEU A 1049 -18.56 18.44 35.38
N ALA A 1050 -17.49 18.24 36.13
CA ALA A 1050 -17.46 18.35 37.58
C ALA A 1050 -16.15 19.04 38.02
N GLU A 1051 -16.03 19.29 39.30
CA GLU A 1051 -14.82 19.85 39.90
C GLU A 1051 -14.24 18.87 40.92
N VAL A 1052 -12.92 18.84 41.01
CA VAL A 1052 -12.19 18.19 42.10
C VAL A 1052 -11.27 19.23 42.74
N THR A 1053 -11.38 19.38 44.06
CA THR A 1053 -10.49 20.23 44.85
C THR A 1053 -9.45 19.37 45.52
N VAL A 1054 -8.17 19.68 45.25
CA VAL A 1054 -7.04 19.03 45.89
C VAL A 1054 -6.46 19.95 46.96
N THR A 1055 -6.33 19.45 48.18
CA THR A 1055 -5.80 20.17 49.34
C THR A 1055 -4.48 19.56 49.79
N PRO A 1056 -3.35 20.31 49.75
CA PRO A 1056 -2.07 19.84 50.28
C PRO A 1056 -2.05 19.86 51.81
N PRO A 1057 -1.22 19.01 52.47
CA PRO A 1057 -0.92 19.18 53.88
C PRO A 1057 -0.14 20.50 54.12
N PRO A 1058 -0.18 21.07 55.34
CA PRO A 1058 0.49 22.34 55.66
C PRO A 1058 2.01 22.35 55.40
N ASP A 1059 2.64 21.18 55.40
CA ASP A 1059 4.06 20.92 55.23
C ASP A 1059 4.37 20.15 53.93
N ALA A 1060 3.55 20.33 52.89
CA ALA A 1060 3.75 19.70 51.58
C ALA A 1060 5.17 19.94 51.05
N GLU A 1061 5.86 18.85 50.69
CA GLU A 1061 7.22 18.90 50.21
C GLU A 1061 7.31 19.67 48.88
N PRO A 1062 8.21 20.66 48.75
CA PRO A 1062 8.40 21.40 47.50
C PRO A 1062 8.82 20.51 46.33
N GLY A 1063 8.22 20.72 45.16
CA GLY A 1063 8.48 19.93 43.95
C GLY A 1063 7.20 19.47 43.25
N ARG A 1064 7.39 18.59 42.27
CA ARG A 1064 6.30 18.07 41.44
C ARG A 1064 5.68 16.82 42.05
N HIS A 1065 4.38 16.91 42.30
CA HIS A 1065 3.46 15.83 42.69
C HIS A 1065 2.47 15.56 41.55
N ARG A 1066 1.58 14.57 41.71
CA ARG A 1066 0.57 14.21 40.71
C ARG A 1066 -0.82 14.00 41.32
N LEU A 1067 -1.85 14.30 40.54
CA LEU A 1067 -3.21 13.82 40.74
C LEU A 1067 -3.56 12.93 39.55
N ALA A 1068 -3.92 11.67 39.79
CA ALA A 1068 -4.45 10.80 38.74
C ALA A 1068 -5.96 10.64 38.91
N ALA A 1069 -6.72 10.85 37.83
CA ALA A 1069 -8.14 10.53 37.77
C ALA A 1069 -8.32 9.24 36.96
N ARG A 1070 -8.96 8.22 37.54
CA ARG A 1070 -9.14 6.91 36.91
C ARG A 1070 -10.60 6.51 36.81
N LEU A 1071 -10.96 5.84 35.72
CA LEU A 1071 -12.21 5.09 35.59
C LEU A 1071 -11.94 3.71 34.96
N THR A 1072 -12.87 2.78 35.14
CA THR A 1072 -12.79 1.44 34.54
C THR A 1072 -13.97 1.21 33.59
N TYR A 1073 -13.68 0.67 32.41
CA TYR A 1073 -14.69 0.24 31.45
C TYR A 1073 -14.18 -0.98 30.67
N GLY A 1074 -15.06 -1.98 30.45
CA GLY A 1074 -14.72 -3.13 29.62
C GLY A 1074 -13.46 -3.89 30.07
N GLY A 1075 -13.20 -3.96 31.38
CA GLY A 1075 -12.01 -4.62 31.94
C GLY A 1075 -10.71 -3.80 31.87
N GLN A 1076 -10.74 -2.58 31.31
CA GLN A 1076 -9.58 -1.69 31.20
C GLN A 1076 -9.72 -0.47 32.11
N THR A 1077 -8.58 0.06 32.57
CA THR A 1077 -8.54 1.28 33.38
C THR A 1077 -8.04 2.44 32.52
N TYR A 1078 -8.80 3.52 32.46
CA TYR A 1078 -8.44 4.76 31.77
C TYR A 1078 -8.04 5.82 32.79
N GLU A 1079 -6.97 6.57 32.50
CA GLU A 1079 -6.36 7.53 33.41
C GLU A 1079 -6.10 8.87 32.70
N ASP A 1080 -6.29 9.99 33.40
CA ASP A 1080 -5.66 11.28 33.04
C ASP A 1080 -4.91 11.81 34.27
N VAL A 1081 -3.73 12.37 34.04
CA VAL A 1081 -2.80 12.79 35.10
C VAL A 1081 -2.54 14.28 35.01
N VAL A 1082 -2.60 14.96 36.15
CA VAL A 1082 -2.31 16.39 36.29
C VAL A 1082 -1.10 16.60 37.18
N ALA A 1083 -0.20 17.47 36.75
CA ALA A 1083 0.95 17.88 37.55
C ALA A 1083 0.53 18.87 38.65
N LEU A 1084 0.94 18.60 39.88
CA LEU A 1084 0.74 19.47 41.05
C LEU A 1084 2.10 20.03 41.49
N GLU A 1085 2.32 21.31 41.26
CA GLU A 1085 3.60 21.98 41.51
C GLU A 1085 3.59 22.73 42.84
N VAL A 1086 4.31 22.21 43.84
CA VAL A 1086 4.52 22.91 45.12
C VAL A 1086 5.75 23.81 45.00
N PRO A 1087 5.63 25.14 45.18
CA PRO A 1087 6.75 26.07 45.00
C PRO A 1087 7.94 25.77 45.93
N GLY A 1088 9.16 26.02 45.43
CA GLY A 1088 10.41 25.91 46.20
C GLY A 1088 11.24 24.64 45.97
N GLY A 1089 10.80 23.77 45.06
CA GLY A 1089 11.55 22.57 44.64
C GLY A 1089 12.71 22.87 43.67
N PRO A 1090 13.57 21.89 43.38
CA PRO A 1090 14.61 22.00 42.36
C PRO A 1090 14.02 22.33 40.98
N PRO A 1091 14.79 22.98 40.07
CA PRO A 1091 14.29 23.40 38.75
C PRO A 1091 13.82 22.22 37.88
N ALA A 1092 13.02 22.53 36.86
CA ALA A 1092 12.43 21.57 35.93
C ALA A 1092 13.50 20.69 35.25
N GLY A 1093 13.58 19.43 35.68
CA GLY A 1093 14.31 18.35 35.02
C GLY A 1093 13.35 17.28 34.49
N PRO A 1094 13.85 16.24 33.79
CA PRO A 1094 13.00 15.13 33.35
C PRO A 1094 12.38 14.43 34.57
N THR A 1095 11.07 14.20 34.51
CA THR A 1095 10.29 13.52 35.58
C THR A 1095 10.58 12.01 35.65
N LEU A 1096 11.00 11.43 34.53
CA LEU A 1096 11.51 10.08 34.42
C LEU A 1096 12.80 10.12 33.59
N VAL A 1097 13.84 9.46 34.06
CA VAL A 1097 15.09 9.27 33.29
C VAL A 1097 15.15 7.81 32.87
N CYS A 1098 15.36 7.56 31.58
CA CYS A 1098 15.46 6.21 31.02
C CYS A 1098 16.84 5.96 30.40
N GLY A 1099 17.34 4.73 30.51
CA GLY A 1099 18.55 4.27 29.85
C GLY A 1099 18.42 2.81 29.40
N LEU A 1100 19.06 2.46 28.28
CA LEU A 1100 19.19 1.08 27.82
C LEU A 1100 20.60 0.59 28.19
N ALA A 1101 20.72 -0.61 28.73
CA ALA A 1101 21.99 -1.12 29.22
C ALA A 1101 22.92 -1.61 28.10
N GLY A 1102 24.19 -1.21 28.20
CA GLY A 1102 25.25 -1.60 27.26
C GLY A 1102 25.31 -0.73 26.01
N GLU A 1103 26.45 -0.76 25.32
CA GLU A 1103 26.61 -0.12 23.99
C GLU A 1103 26.31 -1.10 22.84
N ARG A 1104 26.36 -2.42 23.14
CA ARG A 1104 26.18 -3.51 22.19
C ARG A 1104 25.51 -4.72 22.86
N VAL A 1105 24.54 -5.31 22.16
CA VAL A 1105 23.85 -6.56 22.47
C VAL A 1105 24.29 -7.59 21.43
N ALA A 1106 24.96 -8.66 21.86
CA ALA A 1106 25.37 -9.75 20.98
C ALA A 1106 24.59 -11.01 21.34
N ALA A 1107 23.82 -11.55 20.38
CA ALA A 1107 23.13 -12.82 20.54
C ALA A 1107 23.68 -13.84 19.55
N ARG A 1108 24.03 -15.02 20.03
CA ARG A 1108 24.30 -16.16 19.15
C ARG A 1108 23.01 -16.89 18.84
N ARG A 1109 22.98 -17.58 17.73
CA ARG A 1109 21.90 -18.50 17.43
C ARG A 1109 21.74 -19.54 18.57
N GLY A 1110 20.51 -19.76 19.02
CA GLY A 1110 20.22 -20.62 20.17
C GLY A 1110 20.40 -19.94 21.54
N GLU A 1111 20.83 -18.69 21.59
CA GLU A 1111 20.98 -17.90 22.81
C GLU A 1111 19.81 -16.91 22.98
N ARG A 1112 19.43 -16.68 24.23
CA ARG A 1112 18.51 -15.60 24.63
C ARG A 1112 19.24 -14.62 25.52
N VAL A 1113 19.19 -13.34 25.15
CA VAL A 1113 19.89 -12.26 25.84
C VAL A 1113 18.87 -11.31 26.44
N GLN A 1114 19.03 -10.99 27.73
CA GLN A 1114 18.22 -9.97 28.40
C GLN A 1114 18.94 -8.62 28.33
N VAL A 1115 18.19 -7.60 27.91
CA VAL A 1115 18.64 -6.22 27.74
C VAL A 1115 17.87 -5.34 28.74
N PRO A 1116 18.50 -4.98 29.87
CA PRO A 1116 17.87 -4.12 30.87
C PRO A 1116 17.58 -2.70 30.37
N VAL A 1117 16.42 -2.16 30.78
CA VAL A 1117 16.05 -0.75 30.63
C VAL A 1117 15.87 -0.15 32.02
N SER A 1118 16.74 0.78 32.41
CA SER A 1118 16.63 1.48 33.69
C SER A 1118 15.66 2.64 33.59
N LEU A 1119 14.73 2.74 34.55
CA LEU A 1119 13.74 3.81 34.67
C LEU A 1119 13.84 4.43 36.05
N ARG A 1120 14.33 5.67 36.14
CA ARG A 1120 14.48 6.39 37.41
C ARG A 1120 13.48 7.54 37.52
N ASN A 1121 12.58 7.42 38.48
CA ASN A 1121 11.58 8.44 38.79
C ASN A 1121 12.21 9.54 39.67
N THR A 1122 12.15 10.79 39.21
CA THR A 1122 12.72 11.96 39.90
C THR A 1122 11.68 12.78 40.66
N THR A 1123 10.41 12.37 40.60
CA THR A 1123 9.27 13.05 41.23
C THR A 1123 8.93 12.47 42.60
N LEU A 1124 8.03 13.16 43.30
CA LEU A 1124 7.55 12.78 44.63
C LEU A 1124 6.31 11.87 44.59
N GLY A 1125 5.79 11.55 43.40
CA GLY A 1125 4.71 10.58 43.18
C GLY A 1125 5.21 9.34 42.45
N ALA A 1126 4.48 8.22 42.51
CA ALA A 1126 4.75 7.11 41.58
C ALA A 1126 4.54 7.58 40.14
N ILE A 1127 5.16 6.92 39.17
CA ILE A 1127 4.91 7.15 37.73
C ILE A 1127 4.50 5.82 37.13
N THR A 1128 3.45 5.84 36.31
CA THR A 1128 2.97 4.68 35.58
C THR A 1128 2.97 5.00 34.10
N GLY A 1129 3.44 4.07 33.28
CA GLY A 1129 3.62 4.34 31.87
C GLY A 1129 3.82 3.09 31.03
N GLN A 1130 4.24 3.32 29.80
CA GLN A 1130 4.42 2.33 28.75
C GLN A 1130 5.86 2.36 28.24
N LEU A 1131 6.40 1.18 27.97
CA LEU A 1131 7.73 0.99 27.38
C LEU A 1131 7.57 0.15 26.11
N TRP A 1132 8.09 0.67 25.01
CA TRP A 1132 8.16 -0.03 23.71
C TRP A 1132 9.60 -0.43 23.43
N ALA A 1133 9.80 -1.68 23.01
CA ALA A 1133 11.03 -2.11 22.36
C ALA A 1133 10.97 -1.70 20.89
N VAL A 1134 11.89 -0.85 20.45
CA VAL A 1134 11.94 -0.35 19.07
C VAL A 1134 13.22 -0.84 18.42
N SER A 1135 13.08 -1.56 17.32
CA SER A 1135 14.21 -2.15 16.58
C SER A 1135 13.88 -2.22 15.09
N SER A 1136 14.92 -2.40 14.27
CA SER A 1136 14.78 -2.54 12.82
C SER A 1136 13.86 -3.70 12.43
N TRP A 1137 13.15 -3.56 11.30
CA TRP A 1137 12.40 -4.66 10.66
C TRP A 1137 13.27 -5.92 10.52
N GLY A 1138 12.63 -7.09 10.56
CA GLY A 1138 13.31 -8.39 10.53
C GLY A 1138 13.81 -8.89 11.89
N THR A 1139 13.86 -8.03 12.91
CA THR A 1139 14.24 -8.45 14.28
C THR A 1139 13.02 -8.74 15.18
N TRP A 1140 11.82 -8.34 14.76
CA TRP A 1140 10.65 -8.25 15.65
C TRP A 1140 10.22 -9.59 16.25
N THR A 1141 10.32 -10.68 15.48
CA THR A 1141 10.03 -12.03 15.97
C THR A 1141 10.84 -12.37 17.22
N GLY A 1142 12.11 -11.96 17.27
CA GLY A 1142 13.03 -12.28 18.36
C GLY A 1142 13.20 -11.20 19.43
N VAL A 1143 12.69 -9.97 19.23
CA VAL A 1143 12.76 -8.89 20.23
C VAL A 1143 11.42 -8.76 20.94
N GLN A 1144 11.37 -9.11 22.24
CA GLN A 1144 10.13 -9.21 23.02
C GLN A 1144 10.29 -8.72 24.47
N PRO A 1145 9.22 -8.27 25.15
CA PRO A 1145 7.93 -7.92 24.57
C PRO A 1145 8.04 -6.62 23.75
N GLY A 1146 7.25 -6.48 22.69
CA GLY A 1146 7.17 -5.24 21.91
C GLY A 1146 6.65 -4.04 22.70
N LEU A 1147 5.72 -4.27 23.64
CA LEU A 1147 5.14 -3.28 24.55
C LEU A 1147 4.93 -3.88 25.94
N GLN A 1148 5.31 -3.15 26.99
CA GLN A 1148 5.05 -3.50 28.39
C GLN A 1148 4.69 -2.27 29.24
N GLY A 1149 3.88 -2.48 30.28
CA GLY A 1149 3.58 -1.46 31.28
C GLY A 1149 4.60 -1.45 32.41
N PHE A 1150 4.78 -0.30 33.07
CA PHE A 1150 5.65 -0.18 34.24
C PHE A 1150 5.05 0.73 35.32
N THR A 1151 5.48 0.58 36.56
CA THR A 1151 5.21 1.53 37.64
C THR A 1151 6.47 1.75 38.47
N VAL A 1152 6.98 2.98 38.50
CA VAL A 1152 8.16 3.37 39.28
C VAL A 1152 7.74 4.20 40.49
N PRO A 1153 7.95 3.73 41.74
CA PRO A 1153 7.64 4.52 42.93
C PRO A 1153 8.43 5.84 42.99
N ALA A 1154 7.92 6.80 43.76
CA ALA A 1154 8.56 8.11 43.96
C ALA A 1154 10.04 7.99 44.35
N GLY A 1155 10.91 8.72 43.66
CA GLY A 1155 12.36 8.72 43.91
C GLY A 1155 13.06 7.37 43.75
N ARG A 1156 12.42 6.35 43.16
CA ARG A 1156 12.97 5.00 42.96
C ARG A 1156 13.39 4.75 41.51
N GLU A 1157 14.08 3.64 41.35
CA GLU A 1157 14.47 3.10 40.05
C GLU A 1157 13.83 1.72 39.87
N LEU A 1158 13.45 1.42 38.64
CA LEU A 1158 12.93 0.13 38.19
C LEU A 1158 13.74 -0.32 36.98
N GLU A 1159 14.00 -1.61 36.89
CA GLU A 1159 14.59 -2.23 35.71
C GLU A 1159 13.51 -3.02 34.97
N CYS A 1160 13.23 -2.64 33.73
CA CYS A 1160 12.43 -3.43 32.79
C CYS A 1160 13.36 -4.25 31.90
N VAL A 1161 12.85 -5.29 31.25
CA VAL A 1161 13.68 -6.19 30.43
C VAL A 1161 13.10 -6.31 29.02
N ILE A 1162 13.99 -6.20 28.03
CA ILE A 1162 13.76 -6.63 26.65
C ILE A 1162 14.57 -7.91 26.43
N GLU A 1163 13.95 -8.98 25.96
CA GLU A 1163 14.60 -10.23 25.58
C GLU A 1163 14.87 -10.24 24.07
N VAL A 1164 16.06 -10.73 23.70
CA VAL A 1164 16.47 -10.98 22.32
C VAL A 1164 16.72 -12.48 22.16
N ASP A 1165 15.89 -13.16 21.37
CA ASP A 1165 16.10 -14.56 20.96
C ASP A 1165 16.91 -14.59 19.64
N GLY A 1166 18.20 -14.92 19.74
CA GLY A 1166 19.10 -15.01 18.59
C GLY A 1166 18.74 -16.11 17.58
N SER A 1167 17.79 -16.99 17.91
CA SER A 1167 17.27 -18.00 16.99
C SER A 1167 16.17 -17.45 16.08
N ALA A 1168 15.49 -16.39 16.50
CA ALA A 1168 14.36 -15.79 15.81
C ALA A 1168 14.73 -14.49 15.05
N VAL A 1169 15.99 -14.08 15.12
CA VAL A 1169 16.53 -12.93 14.37
C VAL A 1169 17.56 -13.46 13.36
N PRO A 1170 17.48 -13.07 12.07
CA PRO A 1170 18.47 -13.48 11.08
C PRO A 1170 19.87 -12.94 11.44
N PRO A 1171 20.97 -13.67 11.16
CA PRO A 1171 22.32 -13.17 11.40
C PRO A 1171 22.59 -11.85 10.66
N GLY A 1172 23.17 -10.87 11.35
CA GLY A 1172 23.37 -9.51 10.85
C GLY A 1172 23.70 -8.51 11.95
N SER A 1173 23.83 -7.24 11.57
CA SER A 1173 23.97 -6.08 12.46
C SER A 1173 22.73 -5.19 12.34
N TYR A 1174 22.13 -4.90 13.50
CA TYR A 1174 20.87 -4.18 13.65
C TYR A 1174 20.99 -3.15 14.78
N TRP A 1175 19.87 -2.51 15.12
CA TRP A 1175 19.80 -1.60 16.25
C TRP A 1175 18.58 -1.89 17.13
N LEU A 1176 18.71 -1.57 18.42
CA LEU A 1176 17.66 -1.67 19.43
C LEU A 1176 17.64 -0.41 20.29
N MET A 1177 16.46 0.12 20.60
CA MET A 1177 16.26 1.17 21.59
C MET A 1177 14.96 0.97 22.36
N ALA A 1178 14.78 1.72 23.44
CA ALA A 1178 13.51 1.80 24.15
C ALA A 1178 12.88 3.18 24.02
N LYS A 1179 11.58 3.20 23.73
CA LYS A 1179 10.71 4.39 23.85
C LYS A 1179 9.87 4.25 25.11
N VAL A 1180 9.70 5.34 25.85
CA VAL A 1180 8.98 5.37 27.13
C VAL A 1180 7.97 6.51 27.12
N GLY A 1181 6.72 6.23 27.48
CA GLY A 1181 5.62 7.21 27.55
C GLY A 1181 4.94 7.21 28.93
N TRP A 1182 4.76 8.38 29.53
CA TRP A 1182 4.12 8.55 30.85
C TRP A 1182 3.60 9.99 31.01
N ASP A 1183 2.50 10.23 31.72
CA ASP A 1183 2.02 11.59 32.12
C ASP A 1183 2.09 12.68 31.03
N GLY A 1184 1.72 12.36 29.78
CA GLY A 1184 1.83 13.27 28.63
C GLY A 1184 3.27 13.63 28.17
N CYS A 1185 4.26 12.84 28.56
CA CYS A 1185 5.67 12.93 28.20
C CYS A 1185 6.12 11.68 27.43
N VAL A 1186 7.14 11.85 26.59
CA VAL A 1186 7.81 10.77 25.87
C VAL A 1186 9.33 10.92 26.01
N ALA A 1187 10.05 9.81 26.09
CA ALA A 1187 11.51 9.77 26.02
C ALA A 1187 12.00 8.56 25.23
N TYR A 1188 13.22 8.69 24.73
CA TYR A 1188 13.88 7.70 23.91
C TYR A 1188 15.27 7.44 24.50
N THR A 1189 15.65 6.17 24.67
CA THR A 1189 17.03 5.82 25.04
C THR A 1189 17.98 6.10 23.87
N GLU A 1190 19.28 5.99 24.11
CA GLU A 1190 20.21 5.80 23.00
C GLU A 1190 19.95 4.44 22.34
N ALA A 1191 20.21 4.35 21.03
CA ALA A 1191 20.17 3.09 20.32
C ALA A 1191 21.47 2.32 20.55
N VAL A 1192 21.37 1.02 20.74
CA VAL A 1192 22.50 0.10 20.92
C VAL A 1192 22.63 -0.80 19.70
N GLU A 1193 23.86 -1.23 19.40
CA GLU A 1193 24.10 -2.21 18.34
C GLU A 1193 23.50 -3.56 18.75
N LEU A 1194 22.70 -4.18 17.88
CA LEU A 1194 22.22 -5.54 18.03
C LEU A 1194 22.91 -6.42 16.97
N GLU A 1195 23.87 -7.23 17.39
CA GLU A 1195 24.57 -8.16 16.51
C GLU A 1195 24.08 -9.59 16.73
N VAL A 1196 23.62 -10.24 15.66
CA VAL A 1196 23.22 -11.64 15.67
C VAL A 1196 24.18 -12.46 14.84
N THR A 1197 24.75 -13.49 15.46
CA THR A 1197 25.76 -14.36 14.83
C THR A 1197 25.27 -15.79 14.70
N ARG A 1198 25.84 -16.50 13.73
CA ARG A 1198 25.52 -17.91 13.44
C ARG A 1198 25.89 -18.86 14.57
#